data_AF-A0A7C4KSQ0-F1
#
_entry.id   AF-A0A7C4KSQ0-F1
#
_cell.length_a   1.000
_cell.length_b   1.000
_cell.length_c   1.000
_cell.angle_alpha   90.00
_cell.angle_beta   90.00
_cell.angle_gamma   90.00
#
_symmetry.space_group_name_H-M   'P 1'
#
loop_
_entity.id
_entity.type
_entity.pdbx_description
1 polymer ?
#
loop_
_entity_poly.entity_id
_entity_poly.type
_entity_poly.pdbx_seq_one_letter_code
_entity_poly.pdbx_strand_id
1 'polypeptide(L)'
;MKMKLSIGILCWTFLGLAPALRAQPACEKPNMLIVLDKSGSMDGTKWTQARNAVQYVLNNYGTLLRFGLNLFPANSDCAYGTVLVDVGENTATAIMTALPSDPYWPSGNTPLGATLAMLNQYAPLKDVNRRNFVLLITDGQETCAGNAVTSATDLYNNGIRTYVIGFGSDVDPNALNNIAAAGHTGSYYQADDQNQLQQAMSTIINQSLQEICDDRDNNCNGQVDEPWPLKGTLCTVTQGGCTGQGIYQCNAAHDGLVCTAQIVPSTEICDGLDNDCDSQVDEADGVTIFDRDHDGASTCSDCCDSGSEPMTGCNAGTAAAIRPGANEVCNGRDDNCNGVIDESDPNMGRACGACGAPTPACRGECAPGALLCLDGAMQCIGERTAQPEVCDNKDNDCDGATDEDFPLKGQPCSAGRGACLRNGTYVCTPDGTDVMCSAEPGLPQFEECNLADDDCDGETDEDWPQECFTACGDGTIDCVNGMLGQCSAGMPSDEVCDDGIDNDCDGFTDLEDSTCGVCTPGEQRPCGSNIGECREGVQICTSQGRWADCRGQVPPTDELCDALDNDCDGLTDDGSLCPPGEECLCGECVGPCASGECPAGGKRCVFGWCVSDPCCGVNCPAGTACSAQSNGECQDPCVTGQISCPPEQVCRQGLCVEPDCYAPGHECPSGERCAAGVCVADPCADIDCPPEQYCREGVCREVACSHCAAGETCQDGQCVADPCAGVVCPNGRSCQNGECAADPCQGVYCPRGERCENGQCVADACEGVVCPADAVCRDGFCIQKEEPQPDAGVDAGPDGFDAGADAGADAGADAGKDGGADGGPADAGGDGGTGEGESGCGCRSSGSGAASGLALLGLLAWPRRRQNHRPAARP
;
A
#
# COMPACT_ATOMS: atom_id res chain seq x y z
N MET A 1 -9.22 -91.59 -26.12
CA MET A 1 -10.18 -92.43 -25.36
C MET A 1 -11.35 -91.57 -24.88
N LYS A 2 -12.44 -92.15 -24.37
CA LYS A 2 -13.56 -91.38 -23.80
C LYS A 2 -13.19 -90.82 -22.43
N MET A 3 -13.56 -89.57 -22.13
CA MET A 3 -14.74 -89.26 -21.30
C MET A 3 -15.07 -87.76 -21.33
N LYS A 4 -16.37 -87.45 -21.20
CA LYS A 4 -16.97 -86.12 -21.03
C LYS A 4 -17.81 -86.15 -19.73
N LEU A 5 -18.34 -84.99 -19.33
CA LEU A 5 -19.31 -84.75 -18.24
C LEU A 5 -18.76 -84.90 -16.81
N SER A 6 -19.24 -84.14 -15.80
CA SER A 6 -19.87 -82.79 -15.84
C SER A 6 -20.04 -82.20 -14.43
N ILE A 7 -19.84 -80.87 -14.33
CA ILE A 7 -20.73 -79.84 -13.75
C ILE A 7 -21.65 -80.23 -12.57
N GLY A 8 -21.51 -79.48 -11.45
CA GLY A 8 -22.53 -79.20 -10.42
C GLY A 8 -22.07 -77.98 -9.61
N ILE A 9 -22.56 -76.75 -9.86
CA ILE A 9 -23.83 -76.14 -9.39
C ILE A 9 -23.87 -75.93 -7.87
N LEU A 10 -23.61 -74.69 -7.43
CA LEU A 10 -24.42 -73.80 -6.56
C LEU A 10 -23.62 -72.48 -6.46
N CYS A 11 -24.07 -71.35 -7.01
CA CYS A 11 -25.08 -70.44 -6.44
C CYS A 11 -24.70 -69.89 -5.05
N TRP A 12 -24.38 -68.59 -4.98
CA TRP A 12 -24.79 -67.63 -3.93
C TRP A 12 -24.44 -66.18 -4.35
N THR A 13 -25.28 -65.23 -3.91
CA THR A 13 -25.10 -63.76 -3.77
C THR A 13 -24.09 -62.99 -4.65
N PHE A 14 -24.60 -61.94 -5.31
CA PHE A 14 -23.79 -60.75 -5.66
C PHE A 14 -23.13 -60.19 -4.38
N LEU A 15 -21.80 -60.28 -4.29
CA LEU A 15 -20.98 -59.28 -3.58
C LEU A 15 -20.41 -58.35 -4.63
N GLY A 16 -20.30 -57.06 -4.31
CA GLY A 16 -19.67 -56.09 -5.21
C GLY A 16 -18.21 -56.45 -5.46
N LEU A 17 -17.75 -56.31 -6.71
CA LEU A 17 -16.32 -56.19 -6.96
C LEU A 17 -15.84 -54.92 -6.26
N ALA A 18 -15.06 -55.07 -5.19
CA ALA A 18 -14.18 -53.99 -4.77
C ALA A 18 -13.26 -53.66 -5.96
N PRO A 19 -13.05 -52.38 -6.31
CA PRO A 19 -12.02 -52.03 -7.26
C PRO A 19 -10.69 -52.58 -6.74
N ALA A 20 -9.84 -53.09 -7.64
CA ALA A 20 -8.50 -53.50 -7.25
C ALA A 20 -7.79 -52.29 -6.61
N LEU A 21 -7.14 -52.51 -5.47
CA LEU A 21 -6.24 -51.49 -4.92
C LEU A 21 -5.17 -51.23 -5.97
N ARG A 22 -5.21 -50.06 -6.61
CA ARG A 22 -4.00 -49.47 -7.18
C ARG A 22 -3.01 -49.37 -6.02
N ALA A 23 -1.78 -49.82 -6.23
CA ALA A 23 -0.69 -49.38 -5.36
C ALA A 23 -0.64 -47.85 -5.43
N GLN A 24 -0.44 -47.20 -4.30
CA GLN A 24 -0.12 -45.77 -4.29
C GLN A 24 1.17 -45.55 -5.09
N PRO A 25 1.32 -44.42 -5.79
CA PRO A 25 2.59 -44.09 -6.42
C PRO A 25 3.68 -44.01 -5.35
N ALA A 26 4.90 -44.37 -5.74
CA ALA A 26 6.04 -44.38 -4.83
C ALA A 26 6.60 -42.96 -4.70
N CYS A 27 6.06 -42.19 -3.75
CA CYS A 27 6.60 -40.91 -3.31
C CYS A 27 8.12 -41.03 -3.08
N GLU A 28 8.92 -40.30 -3.88
CA GLU A 28 10.38 -40.38 -3.88
C GLU A 28 11.02 -39.03 -3.54
N LYS A 29 10.79 -38.59 -2.30
CA LYS A 29 11.34 -37.35 -1.70
C LYS A 29 12.79 -37.09 -2.11
N PRO A 30 13.09 -35.91 -2.69
CA PRO A 30 14.44 -35.54 -3.07
C PRO A 30 15.39 -35.39 -1.87
N ASN A 31 16.68 -35.56 -2.15
CA ASN A 31 17.77 -35.34 -1.22
C ASN A 31 18.31 -33.91 -1.40
N MET A 32 18.35 -33.10 -0.35
CA MET A 32 18.98 -31.77 -0.35
C MET A 32 20.04 -31.66 0.74
N LEU A 33 21.31 -31.48 0.35
CA LEU A 33 22.39 -31.19 1.28
C LEU A 33 22.58 -29.67 1.36
N ILE A 34 22.33 -29.10 2.54
CA ILE A 34 22.68 -27.70 2.84
C ILE A 34 24.19 -27.66 3.09
N VAL A 35 24.89 -26.81 2.33
CA VAL A 35 26.33 -26.60 2.41
C VAL A 35 26.53 -25.15 2.81
N LEU A 36 26.62 -24.92 4.12
CA LEU A 36 26.62 -23.59 4.73
C LEU A 36 28.04 -23.16 5.11
N ASP A 37 28.39 -21.95 4.68
CA ASP A 37 29.62 -21.26 5.04
C ASP A 37 29.61 -20.84 6.52
N LYS A 38 30.73 -21.06 7.19
CA LYS A 38 31.04 -20.57 8.54
C LYS A 38 32.49 -20.07 8.63
N SER A 39 33.02 -19.51 7.54
CA SER A 39 34.26 -18.75 7.51
C SER A 39 34.13 -17.44 8.31
N GLY A 40 35.24 -16.73 8.53
CA GLY A 40 35.27 -15.55 9.40
C GLY A 40 34.49 -14.32 8.90
N SER A 41 33.99 -14.32 7.67
CA SER A 41 33.14 -13.26 7.11
C SER A 41 31.67 -13.38 7.55
N MET A 42 31.22 -14.60 7.88
CA MET A 42 29.87 -14.90 8.37
C MET A 42 29.63 -14.49 9.84
N ASP A 43 30.61 -13.89 10.52
CA ASP A 43 30.56 -13.53 11.95
C ASP A 43 29.36 -12.62 12.32
N GLY A 44 28.82 -12.80 13.52
CA GLY A 44 27.80 -11.93 14.12
C GLY A 44 26.39 -12.10 13.53
N THR A 45 25.90 -11.04 12.89
CA THR A 45 24.51 -10.98 12.38
C THR A 45 24.28 -11.99 11.26
N LYS A 46 25.23 -12.13 10.32
CA LYS A 46 25.12 -13.05 9.19
C LYS A 46 24.87 -14.48 9.64
N TRP A 47 25.69 -15.02 10.56
CA TRP A 47 25.49 -16.37 11.11
C TRP A 47 24.14 -16.55 11.79
N THR A 48 23.71 -15.55 12.56
CA THR A 48 22.42 -15.57 13.26
C THR A 48 21.25 -15.66 12.27
N GLN A 49 21.26 -14.81 11.23
CA GLN A 49 20.26 -14.80 10.16
C GLN A 49 20.27 -16.10 9.34
N ALA A 50 21.46 -16.62 8.98
CA ALA A 50 21.59 -17.87 8.24
C ALA A 50 21.08 -19.09 9.03
N ARG A 51 21.39 -19.16 10.33
CA ARG A 51 20.87 -20.18 11.24
C ARG A 51 19.34 -20.11 11.36
N ASN A 52 18.78 -18.90 11.45
CA ASN A 52 17.33 -18.69 11.51
C ASN A 52 16.63 -19.07 10.18
N ALA A 53 17.23 -18.76 9.02
CA ALA A 53 16.70 -19.15 7.72
C ALA A 53 16.70 -20.68 7.52
N VAL A 54 17.77 -21.36 7.94
CA VAL A 54 17.82 -22.83 7.98
C VAL A 54 16.74 -23.41 8.93
N GLN A 55 16.53 -22.80 10.10
CA GLN A 55 15.47 -23.22 11.02
C GLN A 55 14.07 -23.09 10.40
N TYR A 56 13.77 -21.96 9.76
CA TYR A 56 12.51 -21.73 9.04
C TYR A 56 12.28 -22.80 7.96
N VAL A 57 13.30 -23.08 7.14
CA VAL A 57 13.26 -24.07 6.08
C VAL A 57 13.00 -25.49 6.61
N LEU A 58 13.69 -25.89 7.67
CA LEU A 58 13.54 -27.22 8.26
C LEU A 58 12.17 -27.44 8.90
N ASN A 59 11.59 -26.39 9.49
CA ASN A 59 10.25 -26.45 10.08
C ASN A 59 9.15 -26.57 9.01
N ASN A 60 9.23 -25.80 7.93
CA ASN A 60 8.19 -25.78 6.88
C ASN A 60 8.32 -26.93 5.86
N TYR A 61 9.54 -27.29 5.46
CA TYR A 61 9.79 -28.22 4.34
C TYR A 61 10.38 -29.57 4.78
N GLY A 62 10.72 -29.76 6.07
CA GLY A 62 11.40 -30.96 6.58
C GLY A 62 10.62 -32.28 6.49
N THR A 63 9.35 -32.23 6.10
CA THR A 63 8.51 -33.40 5.79
C THR A 63 8.54 -33.77 4.31
N LEU A 64 8.78 -32.80 3.41
CA LEU A 64 8.75 -32.92 1.95
C LEU A 64 10.12 -33.31 1.38
N LEU A 65 11.18 -32.67 1.88
CA LEU A 65 12.57 -32.93 1.47
C LEU A 65 13.33 -33.74 2.54
N ARG A 66 14.31 -34.52 2.07
CA ARG A 66 15.33 -35.12 2.95
C ARG A 66 16.50 -34.16 3.07
N PHE A 67 16.68 -33.55 4.23
CA PHE A 67 17.77 -32.60 4.48
C PHE A 67 19.01 -33.27 5.11
N GLY A 68 20.18 -32.72 4.81
CA GLY A 68 21.42 -32.94 5.55
C GLY A 68 22.22 -31.62 5.67
N LEU A 69 23.30 -31.63 6.45
CA LEU A 69 24.15 -30.45 6.68
C LEU A 69 25.65 -30.77 6.47
N ASN A 70 26.30 -29.96 5.63
CA ASN A 70 27.76 -29.79 5.56
C ASN A 70 28.12 -28.37 6.01
N LEU A 71 29.15 -28.25 6.85
CA LEU A 71 29.73 -26.95 7.25
C LEU A 71 31.18 -26.85 6.77
N PHE A 72 31.54 -25.69 6.20
CA PHE A 72 32.90 -25.37 5.77
C PHE A 72 33.32 -23.97 6.28
N PRO A 73 34.61 -23.73 6.58
CA PRO A 73 35.73 -24.68 6.63
C PRO A 73 35.64 -25.63 7.83
N ALA A 74 36.26 -26.80 7.76
CA ALA A 74 36.27 -27.73 8.91
C ALA A 74 37.20 -27.32 10.06
N ASN A 75 38.10 -26.36 9.84
CA ASN A 75 38.95 -25.75 10.87
C ASN A 75 39.31 -24.29 10.49
N SER A 76 40.28 -23.67 11.17
CA SER A 76 40.76 -22.31 10.85
C SER A 76 41.61 -22.21 9.57
N ASP A 77 42.05 -23.34 9.01
CA ASP A 77 42.85 -23.41 7.79
C ASP A 77 41.94 -23.67 6.56
N CYS A 78 42.55 -23.91 5.41
CA CYS A 78 41.87 -24.31 4.18
C CYS A 78 41.38 -25.78 4.16
N ALA A 79 40.83 -26.27 5.27
CA ALA A 79 40.26 -27.63 5.33
C ALA A 79 38.82 -27.66 4.78
N TYR A 80 38.59 -28.55 3.80
CA TYR A 80 37.29 -28.79 3.18
C TYR A 80 36.19 -29.10 4.22
N GLY A 81 34.95 -28.71 3.91
CA GLY A 81 33.81 -28.88 4.80
C GLY A 81 33.41 -30.33 5.08
N THR A 82 32.93 -30.56 6.29
CA THR A 82 32.50 -31.87 6.78
C THR A 82 30.98 -31.97 6.82
N VAL A 83 30.43 -33.09 6.35
CA VAL A 83 29.03 -33.44 6.60
C VAL A 83 28.89 -33.75 8.09
N LEU A 84 28.10 -32.93 8.80
CA LEU A 84 27.80 -33.10 10.23
C LEU A 84 26.50 -33.86 10.46
N VAL A 85 25.56 -33.76 9.52
CA VAL A 85 24.28 -34.49 9.56
C VAL A 85 24.03 -35.13 8.19
N ASP A 86 23.90 -36.44 8.18
CA ASP A 86 23.63 -37.21 6.97
C ASP A 86 22.24 -36.90 6.38
N VAL A 87 22.12 -36.96 5.05
CA VAL A 87 20.86 -36.67 4.34
C VAL A 87 19.80 -37.71 4.65
N GLY A 88 18.77 -37.32 5.40
CA GLY A 88 17.75 -38.22 5.95
C GLY A 88 16.38 -37.56 6.11
N GLU A 89 15.40 -38.34 6.56
CA GLU A 89 14.11 -37.79 7.01
C GLU A 89 14.20 -37.35 8.48
N ASN A 90 13.43 -36.34 8.87
CA ASN A 90 13.34 -35.83 10.25
C ASN A 90 14.68 -35.34 10.84
N THR A 91 15.62 -34.90 9.99
CA THR A 91 16.96 -34.44 10.38
C THR A 91 16.98 -33.06 11.03
N ALA A 92 15.86 -32.32 11.03
CA ALA A 92 15.75 -30.95 11.53
C ALA A 92 16.40 -30.73 12.91
N THR A 93 16.05 -31.54 13.92
CA THR A 93 16.62 -31.43 15.26
C THR A 93 18.13 -31.68 15.28
N ALA A 94 18.64 -32.60 14.47
CA ALA A 94 20.07 -32.88 14.37
C ALA A 94 20.82 -31.71 13.69
N ILE A 95 20.25 -31.13 12.63
CA ILE A 95 20.83 -29.97 11.92
C ILE A 95 20.87 -28.76 12.85
N MET A 96 19.79 -28.44 13.57
CA MET A 96 19.77 -27.34 14.53
C MET A 96 20.67 -27.58 15.76
N THR A 97 20.96 -28.85 16.11
CA THR A 97 21.96 -29.19 17.14
C THR A 97 23.40 -29.02 16.63
N ALA A 98 23.62 -29.17 15.32
CA ALA A 98 24.90 -28.98 14.65
C ALA A 98 25.22 -27.52 14.27
N LEU A 99 24.28 -26.59 14.49
CA LEU A 99 24.42 -25.15 14.23
C LEU A 99 24.44 -24.35 15.57
N PRO A 100 25.64 -24.01 16.09
CA PRO A 100 25.75 -23.24 17.34
C PRO A 100 24.99 -21.91 17.30
N SER A 101 24.35 -21.57 18.42
CA SER A 101 23.64 -20.30 18.62
C SER A 101 24.55 -19.12 19.00
N ASP A 102 25.86 -19.35 19.09
CA ASP A 102 26.86 -18.31 19.35
C ASP A 102 27.14 -17.52 18.04
N PRO A 103 26.85 -16.21 17.99
CA PRO A 103 27.12 -15.39 16.80
C PRO A 103 28.60 -15.35 16.41
N TYR A 104 29.52 -15.50 17.38
CA TYR A 104 30.97 -15.32 17.22
C TYR A 104 31.73 -16.64 16.98
N TRP A 105 31.02 -17.68 16.58
CA TRP A 105 31.56 -18.99 16.22
C TRP A 105 32.16 -19.12 14.80
N PRO A 106 31.66 -18.41 13.75
CA PRO A 106 32.23 -18.45 12.40
C PRO A 106 33.71 -18.06 12.39
N SER A 107 34.51 -18.82 11.67
CA SER A 107 35.97 -18.73 11.76
C SER A 107 36.68 -19.56 10.68
N GLY A 108 37.81 -19.04 10.18
CA GLY A 108 38.63 -19.66 9.14
C GLY A 108 38.40 -19.06 7.76
N ASN A 109 39.08 -19.64 6.76
CA ASN A 109 39.01 -19.25 5.35
C ASN A 109 37.87 -19.97 4.61
N THR A 110 37.74 -19.76 3.30
CA THR A 110 36.60 -20.20 2.48
C THR A 110 37.00 -21.23 1.40
N PRO A 111 37.20 -22.53 1.77
CA PRO A 111 37.61 -23.61 0.87
C PRO A 111 36.42 -24.24 0.14
N LEU A 112 35.68 -23.39 -0.59
CA LEU A 112 34.41 -23.72 -1.24
C LEU A 112 34.57 -24.81 -2.31
N GLY A 113 35.53 -24.67 -3.22
CA GLY A 113 35.82 -25.65 -4.27
C GLY A 113 36.36 -26.98 -3.73
N ALA A 114 37.20 -26.95 -2.69
CA ALA A 114 37.66 -28.18 -2.04
C ALA A 114 36.52 -28.92 -1.31
N THR A 115 35.54 -28.17 -0.78
CA THR A 115 34.33 -28.72 -0.16
C THR A 115 33.44 -29.39 -1.22
N LEU A 116 33.08 -28.70 -2.30
CA LEU A 116 32.26 -29.25 -3.38
C LEU A 116 32.89 -30.51 -4.01
N ALA A 117 34.23 -30.52 -4.22
CA ALA A 117 34.94 -31.69 -4.74
C ALA A 117 34.83 -32.94 -3.82
N MET A 118 34.75 -32.74 -2.50
CA MET A 118 34.56 -33.83 -1.53
C MET A 118 33.11 -34.34 -1.48
N LEU A 119 32.11 -33.51 -1.81
CA LEU A 119 30.71 -33.95 -1.93
C LEU A 119 30.53 -34.98 -3.05
N ASN A 120 31.38 -34.95 -4.09
CA ASN A 120 31.42 -35.98 -5.14
C ASN A 120 31.91 -37.37 -4.63
N GLN A 121 32.26 -37.51 -3.35
CA GLN A 121 32.55 -38.79 -2.67
C GLN A 121 31.46 -39.16 -1.64
N TYR A 122 30.47 -38.31 -1.41
CA TYR A 122 29.44 -38.50 -0.40
C TYR A 122 28.29 -39.38 -0.91
N ALA A 123 28.23 -40.62 -0.43
CA ALA A 123 27.36 -41.67 -1.00
C ALA A 123 25.85 -41.36 -0.99
N PRO A 124 25.25 -40.71 0.03
CA PRO A 124 23.81 -40.38 0.01
C PRO A 124 23.37 -39.42 -1.09
N LEU A 125 24.27 -38.57 -1.63
CA LEU A 125 23.99 -37.74 -2.82
C LEU A 125 24.16 -38.50 -4.15
N LYS A 126 24.50 -39.80 -4.11
CA LYS A 126 24.63 -40.67 -5.29
C LYS A 126 23.56 -41.76 -5.36
N ASP A 127 22.43 -41.53 -4.70
CA ASP A 127 21.25 -42.37 -4.82
C ASP A 127 20.58 -42.14 -6.19
N VAL A 128 20.86 -43.02 -7.14
CA VAL A 128 20.37 -42.97 -8.54
C VAL A 128 18.85 -43.08 -8.69
N ASN A 129 18.12 -43.35 -7.60
CA ASN A 129 16.66 -43.37 -7.59
C ASN A 129 16.07 -41.99 -7.24
N ARG A 130 16.85 -41.14 -6.56
CA ARG A 130 16.42 -39.83 -6.05
C ARG A 130 17.03 -38.71 -6.86
N ARG A 131 16.32 -37.57 -6.91
CA ARG A 131 16.92 -36.31 -7.32
C ARG A 131 17.79 -35.80 -6.17
N ASN A 132 19.04 -35.45 -6.47
CA ASN A 132 20.05 -35.05 -5.49
C ASN A 132 20.42 -33.59 -5.73
N PHE A 133 20.31 -32.77 -4.68
CA PHE A 133 20.53 -31.34 -4.73
C PHE A 133 21.56 -30.92 -3.68
N VAL A 134 22.42 -29.97 -4.07
CA VAL A 134 23.28 -29.22 -3.16
C VAL A 134 22.77 -27.78 -3.10
N LEU A 135 22.56 -27.26 -1.89
CA LEU A 135 22.23 -25.88 -1.62
C LEU A 135 23.44 -25.22 -0.95
N LEU A 136 24.24 -24.50 -1.74
CA LEU A 136 25.40 -23.76 -1.27
C LEU A 136 24.97 -22.37 -0.79
N ILE A 137 25.38 -21.99 0.42
CA ILE A 137 25.16 -20.66 1.00
C ILE A 137 26.53 -20.12 1.43
N THR A 138 26.95 -18.97 0.90
CA THR A 138 28.26 -18.35 1.19
C THR A 138 28.18 -16.83 1.08
N ASP A 139 29.01 -16.11 1.84
CA ASP A 139 29.13 -14.66 1.79
C ASP A 139 30.46 -14.17 1.19
N GLY A 140 31.30 -15.08 0.68
CA GLY A 140 32.70 -14.78 0.36
C GLY A 140 33.23 -15.46 -0.90
N GLN A 141 34.39 -14.98 -1.35
CA GLN A 141 35.14 -15.59 -2.45
C GLN A 141 35.97 -16.80 -1.97
N GLU A 142 36.27 -17.72 -2.89
CA GLU A 142 37.20 -18.84 -2.66
C GLU A 142 38.62 -18.31 -2.31
N THR A 143 38.97 -18.38 -1.03
CA THR A 143 40.24 -17.87 -0.49
C THR A 143 41.34 -18.93 -0.38
N CYS A 144 41.05 -20.18 -0.76
CA CYS A 144 41.91 -21.35 -0.57
C CYS A 144 42.40 -22.00 -1.88
N ALA A 145 42.27 -21.30 -3.01
CA ALA A 145 42.70 -21.71 -4.35
C ALA A 145 42.05 -23.01 -4.88
N GLY A 146 40.85 -23.36 -4.38
CA GLY A 146 39.99 -24.36 -5.00
C GLY A 146 39.44 -23.91 -6.37
N ASN A 147 38.86 -24.84 -7.14
CA ASN A 147 38.05 -24.51 -8.32
C ASN A 147 36.61 -25.02 -8.13
N ALA A 148 35.76 -24.12 -7.68
CA ALA A 148 34.34 -24.38 -7.43
C ALA A 148 33.54 -24.68 -8.70
N VAL A 149 33.84 -24.00 -9.81
CA VAL A 149 33.15 -24.17 -11.09
C VAL A 149 33.35 -25.60 -11.61
N THR A 150 34.60 -26.09 -11.67
CA THR A 150 34.89 -27.49 -12.04
C THR A 150 34.23 -28.48 -11.09
N SER A 151 34.20 -28.17 -9.79
CA SER A 151 33.59 -29.06 -8.78
C SER A 151 32.06 -29.14 -8.93
N ALA A 152 31.40 -28.04 -9.28
CA ALA A 152 29.97 -28.02 -9.60
C ALA A 152 29.66 -28.78 -10.91
N THR A 153 30.50 -28.65 -11.94
CA THR A 153 30.40 -29.47 -13.16
C THR A 153 30.55 -30.96 -12.86
N ASP A 154 31.50 -31.34 -12.00
CA ASP A 154 31.70 -32.74 -11.60
C ASP A 154 30.54 -33.30 -10.76
N LEU A 155 29.88 -32.47 -9.94
CA LEU A 155 28.64 -32.83 -9.25
C LEU A 155 27.48 -33.03 -10.25
N TYR A 156 27.30 -32.11 -11.21
CA TYR A 156 26.29 -32.23 -12.25
C TYR A 156 26.48 -33.49 -13.13
N ASN A 157 27.72 -33.80 -13.50
CA ASN A 157 28.09 -35.05 -14.20
C ASN A 157 27.78 -36.33 -13.40
N ASN A 158 27.51 -36.22 -12.09
CA ASN A 158 27.06 -37.31 -11.21
C ASN A 158 25.55 -37.24 -10.89
N GLY A 159 24.79 -36.38 -11.58
CA GLY A 159 23.34 -36.21 -11.39
C GLY A 159 22.94 -35.28 -10.24
N ILE A 160 23.87 -34.46 -9.73
CA ILE A 160 23.66 -33.59 -8.57
C ILE A 160 23.62 -32.13 -9.04
N ARG A 161 22.46 -31.46 -8.94
CA ARG A 161 22.35 -30.02 -9.25
C ARG A 161 22.82 -29.19 -8.05
N THR A 162 23.50 -28.08 -8.32
CA THR A 162 24.12 -27.23 -7.28
C THR A 162 23.55 -25.81 -7.35
N TYR A 163 22.61 -25.51 -6.46
CA TYR A 163 22.08 -24.17 -6.24
C TYR A 163 23.05 -23.33 -5.40
N VAL A 164 23.10 -22.03 -5.65
CA VAL A 164 24.02 -21.09 -4.99
C VAL A 164 23.25 -19.87 -4.51
N ILE A 165 23.36 -19.58 -3.21
CA ILE A 165 22.95 -18.30 -2.60
C ILE A 165 24.22 -17.53 -2.21
N GLY A 166 24.30 -16.29 -2.69
CA GLY A 166 25.27 -15.30 -2.23
C GLY A 166 24.63 -14.44 -1.14
N PHE A 167 25.23 -14.44 0.04
CA PHE A 167 24.64 -13.86 1.24
C PHE A 167 25.37 -12.58 1.67
N GLY A 168 24.67 -11.44 1.68
CA GLY A 168 25.22 -10.12 1.96
C GLY A 168 25.93 -9.45 0.77
N SER A 169 26.24 -8.16 0.95
CA SER A 169 26.70 -7.23 -0.09
C SER A 169 28.05 -7.55 -0.74
N ASP A 170 28.89 -8.35 -0.08
CA ASP A 170 30.33 -8.43 -0.38
C ASP A 170 30.71 -9.62 -1.28
N VAL A 171 29.71 -10.32 -1.81
CA VAL A 171 29.88 -11.45 -2.73
C VAL A 171 30.39 -11.03 -4.12
N ASP A 172 30.88 -11.98 -4.91
CA ASP A 172 31.18 -11.77 -6.34
C ASP A 172 30.08 -12.38 -7.23
N PRO A 173 29.21 -11.55 -7.83
CA PRO A 173 28.13 -12.03 -8.70
C PRO A 173 28.64 -12.85 -9.90
N ASN A 174 29.86 -12.61 -10.38
CA ASN A 174 30.42 -13.36 -11.51
C ASN A 174 30.89 -14.73 -11.05
N ALA A 175 31.61 -14.81 -9.93
CA ALA A 175 32.06 -16.10 -9.37
C ALA A 175 30.86 -17.00 -9.05
N LEU A 176 29.84 -16.46 -8.38
CA LEU A 176 28.66 -17.24 -7.98
C LEU A 176 27.80 -17.65 -9.18
N ASN A 177 27.56 -16.77 -10.17
CA ASN A 177 26.87 -17.15 -11.42
C ASN A 177 27.61 -18.26 -12.18
N ASN A 178 28.95 -18.20 -12.26
CA ASN A 178 29.71 -19.26 -12.93
C ASN A 178 29.58 -20.62 -12.21
N ILE A 179 29.43 -20.64 -10.88
CA ILE A 179 29.20 -21.87 -10.12
C ILE A 179 27.75 -22.38 -10.33
N ALA A 180 26.74 -21.52 -10.27
CA ALA A 180 25.33 -21.89 -10.50
C ALA A 180 25.07 -22.39 -11.94
N ALA A 181 25.71 -21.77 -12.93
CA ALA A 181 25.66 -22.21 -14.32
C ALA A 181 26.31 -23.59 -14.48
N ALA A 182 27.49 -23.81 -13.88
CA ALA A 182 28.16 -25.11 -13.85
C ALA A 182 27.40 -26.19 -13.05
N GLY A 183 26.58 -25.78 -12.07
CA GLY A 183 25.66 -26.63 -11.30
C GLY A 183 24.32 -26.90 -12.01
N HIS A 184 24.10 -26.33 -13.21
CA HIS A 184 22.86 -26.40 -13.99
C HIS A 184 21.62 -25.94 -13.22
N THR A 185 21.73 -24.82 -12.49
CA THR A 185 20.61 -24.11 -11.85
C THR A 185 20.39 -22.70 -12.39
N GLY A 186 21.15 -22.28 -13.41
CA GLY A 186 21.06 -20.95 -14.01
C GLY A 186 21.93 -19.93 -13.27
N SER A 187 21.31 -18.90 -12.71
CA SER A 187 21.97 -17.85 -11.94
C SER A 187 22.11 -18.21 -10.46
N TYR A 188 22.94 -17.47 -9.72
CA TYR A 188 22.90 -17.49 -8.26
C TYR A 188 21.77 -16.59 -7.73
N TYR A 189 21.40 -16.78 -6.46
CA TYR A 189 20.42 -15.96 -5.75
C TYR A 189 21.15 -14.99 -4.81
N GLN A 190 20.90 -13.68 -4.92
CA GLN A 190 21.34 -12.69 -3.92
C GLN A 190 20.38 -12.74 -2.72
N ALA A 191 20.92 -12.57 -1.52
CA ALA A 191 20.13 -12.32 -0.31
C ALA A 191 20.93 -11.46 0.67
N ASP A 192 20.52 -10.22 0.94
CA ASP A 192 21.25 -9.30 1.82
C ASP A 192 20.78 -9.32 3.29
N ASP A 193 19.65 -9.98 3.55
CA ASP A 193 19.06 -10.10 4.89
C ASP A 193 18.39 -11.49 5.11
N GLN A 194 17.84 -11.69 6.32
CA GLN A 194 17.20 -12.95 6.72
C GLN A 194 15.97 -13.32 5.87
N ASN A 195 15.15 -12.33 5.49
CA ASN A 195 13.89 -12.54 4.78
C ASN A 195 14.18 -12.87 3.31
N GLN A 196 15.11 -12.14 2.68
CA GLN A 196 15.63 -12.49 1.36
C GLN A 196 16.25 -13.89 1.34
N LEU A 197 17.00 -14.28 2.37
CA LEU A 197 17.59 -15.61 2.47
C LEU A 197 16.51 -16.70 2.61
N GLN A 198 15.50 -16.48 3.45
CA GLN A 198 14.35 -17.38 3.57
C GLN A 198 13.57 -17.50 2.26
N GLN A 199 13.34 -16.39 1.54
CA GLN A 199 12.67 -16.37 0.25
C GLN A 199 13.48 -17.11 -0.84
N ALA A 200 14.80 -16.87 -0.92
CA ALA A 200 15.69 -17.55 -1.85
C ALA A 200 15.73 -19.06 -1.60
N MET A 201 15.91 -19.49 -0.34
CA MET A 201 15.88 -20.92 0.01
C MET A 201 14.51 -21.55 -0.31
N SER A 202 13.40 -20.87 -0.01
CA SER A 202 12.04 -21.38 -0.26
C SER A 202 11.76 -21.52 -1.77
N THR A 203 12.20 -20.55 -2.59
CA THR A 203 12.13 -20.62 -4.05
C THR A 203 12.94 -21.79 -4.61
N ILE A 204 14.17 -22.00 -4.13
CA ILE A 204 15.03 -23.13 -4.53
C ILE A 204 14.40 -24.47 -4.14
N ILE A 205 13.78 -24.56 -2.97
CA ILE A 205 13.07 -25.75 -2.48
C ILE A 205 11.84 -26.04 -3.35
N ASN A 206 11.02 -25.04 -3.64
CA ASN A 206 9.84 -25.19 -4.50
C ASN A 206 10.24 -25.62 -5.93
N GLN A 207 11.34 -25.09 -6.49
CA GLN A 207 11.92 -25.59 -7.75
C GLN A 207 12.41 -27.05 -7.63
N SER A 208 13.07 -27.40 -6.53
CA SER A 208 13.55 -28.76 -6.25
C SER A 208 12.41 -29.79 -6.03
N LEU A 209 11.19 -29.30 -5.81
CA LEU A 209 9.94 -30.05 -5.67
C LEU A 209 9.06 -30.03 -6.93
N GLN A 210 9.45 -29.38 -8.04
CA GLN A 210 8.69 -29.48 -9.31
C GLN A 210 8.73 -30.92 -9.85
N GLU A 211 7.62 -31.48 -10.33
CA GLU A 211 7.63 -32.80 -10.98
C GLU A 211 8.52 -32.82 -12.23
N ILE A 212 8.99 -34.02 -12.61
CA ILE A 212 9.51 -34.30 -13.96
C ILE A 212 8.67 -35.42 -14.59
N CYS A 213 8.72 -35.56 -15.91
CA CYS A 213 7.96 -36.59 -16.61
C CYS A 213 8.71 -37.94 -16.51
N ASP A 214 8.61 -38.63 -15.37
CA ASP A 214 9.34 -39.87 -15.06
C ASP A 214 8.51 -41.05 -14.52
N ASP A 215 7.17 -40.97 -14.60
CA ASP A 215 6.21 -41.96 -14.05
C ASP A 215 6.25 -42.12 -12.51
N ARG A 216 6.82 -41.16 -11.76
CA ARG A 216 6.82 -41.14 -10.29
C ARG A 216 6.07 -39.94 -9.71
N ASP A 217 6.06 -39.89 -8.38
CA ASP A 217 5.55 -38.83 -7.53
C ASP A 217 6.77 -38.22 -6.82
N ASN A 218 7.34 -37.15 -7.38
CA ASN A 218 8.60 -36.55 -6.94
C ASN A 218 8.38 -35.56 -5.79
N ASN A 219 7.18 -34.95 -5.72
CA ASN A 219 6.79 -33.93 -4.74
C ASN A 219 5.99 -34.50 -3.56
N CYS A 220 5.55 -35.76 -3.67
CA CYS A 220 4.81 -36.53 -2.66
C CYS A 220 3.38 -36.05 -2.37
N ASN A 221 2.73 -35.33 -3.29
CA ASN A 221 1.33 -34.92 -3.14
C ASN A 221 0.30 -36.01 -3.51
N GLY A 222 0.75 -37.13 -4.08
CA GLY A 222 -0.08 -38.27 -4.46
C GLY A 222 -0.59 -38.25 -5.91
N GLN A 223 -0.23 -37.25 -6.70
CA GLN A 223 -0.37 -37.22 -8.15
C GLN A 223 0.95 -37.61 -8.83
N VAL A 224 0.91 -37.84 -10.15
CA VAL A 224 2.02 -38.42 -10.93
C VAL A 224 2.06 -37.69 -12.27
N ASP A 225 3.20 -37.05 -12.56
CA ASP A 225 3.43 -36.19 -13.74
C ASP A 225 2.33 -35.10 -13.96
N GLU A 226 1.78 -34.54 -12.88
CA GLU A 226 0.66 -33.57 -12.91
C GLU A 226 0.80 -32.38 -13.88
N PRO A 227 1.99 -31.77 -14.11
CA PRO A 227 2.17 -30.72 -15.11
C PRO A 227 1.90 -31.11 -16.57
N TRP A 228 1.72 -32.41 -16.87
CA TRP A 228 1.56 -32.93 -18.22
C TRP A 228 0.15 -33.52 -18.46
N PRO A 229 -0.91 -32.68 -18.56
CA PRO A 229 -2.30 -33.14 -18.68
C PRO A 229 -2.61 -33.93 -19.96
N LEU A 230 -1.72 -33.89 -20.96
CA LEU A 230 -1.81 -34.70 -22.17
C LEU A 230 -1.16 -36.09 -22.03
N LYS A 231 -0.48 -36.41 -20.93
CA LYS A 231 0.18 -37.70 -20.72
C LYS A 231 -0.85 -38.84 -20.76
N GLY A 232 -0.59 -39.86 -21.57
CA GLY A 232 -1.53 -40.97 -21.78
C GLY A 232 -2.72 -40.68 -22.68
N THR A 233 -2.87 -39.44 -23.20
CA THR A 233 -3.90 -39.12 -24.21
C THR A 233 -3.47 -39.50 -25.63
N LEU A 234 -4.43 -39.63 -26.54
CA LEU A 234 -4.18 -39.97 -27.94
C LEU A 234 -3.52 -38.79 -28.67
N CYS A 235 -2.55 -39.11 -29.52
CA CYS A 235 -1.88 -38.18 -30.42
C CYS A 235 -1.97 -38.67 -31.87
N THR A 236 -1.97 -37.73 -32.81
CA THR A 236 -2.00 -37.98 -34.26
C THR A 236 -0.82 -37.29 -34.92
N VAL A 237 -0.14 -38.00 -35.83
CA VAL A 237 0.85 -37.44 -36.75
C VAL A 237 0.37 -37.61 -38.18
N THR A 238 0.68 -36.63 -39.03
CA THR A 238 0.23 -36.57 -40.43
C THR A 238 1.40 -36.15 -41.31
N GLN A 239 1.71 -36.93 -42.35
CA GLN A 239 2.75 -36.63 -43.31
C GLN A 239 2.30 -37.15 -44.68
N GLY A 240 2.20 -36.27 -45.67
CA GLY A 240 1.50 -36.58 -46.93
C GLY A 240 0.00 -36.85 -46.68
N GLY A 241 -0.59 -37.75 -47.45
CA GLY A 241 -1.93 -38.29 -47.17
C GLY A 241 -1.97 -39.22 -45.96
N CYS A 242 -0.81 -39.70 -45.51
CA CYS A 242 -0.70 -40.76 -44.52
C CYS A 242 -0.86 -40.24 -43.07
N THR A 243 -1.72 -40.91 -42.30
CA THR A 243 -2.01 -40.54 -40.90
C THR A 243 -1.68 -41.68 -39.94
N GLY A 244 -1.04 -41.35 -38.81
CA GLY A 244 -0.65 -42.29 -37.76
C GLY A 244 -1.22 -41.90 -36.40
N GLN A 245 -1.73 -42.87 -35.65
CA GLN A 245 -2.23 -42.66 -34.28
C GLN A 245 -1.27 -43.28 -33.24
N GLY A 246 -1.16 -42.62 -32.09
CA GLY A 246 -0.33 -43.06 -30.97
C GLY A 246 -0.80 -42.47 -29.64
N ILE A 247 0.05 -42.54 -28.62
CA ILE A 247 -0.19 -41.99 -27.28
C ILE A 247 0.97 -41.07 -26.90
N TYR A 248 0.67 -39.95 -26.24
CA TYR A 248 1.70 -39.10 -25.61
C TYR A 248 2.32 -39.80 -24.39
N GLN A 249 3.63 -40.01 -24.44
CA GLN A 249 4.45 -40.56 -23.35
C GLN A 249 5.56 -39.56 -23.00
N CYS A 250 6.22 -39.72 -21.85
CA CYS A 250 7.37 -38.88 -21.52
C CYS A 250 8.51 -39.08 -22.52
N ASN A 251 9.21 -38.00 -22.85
CA ASN A 251 10.40 -38.05 -23.68
C ASN A 251 11.61 -38.58 -22.90
N ALA A 252 12.71 -38.89 -23.59
CA ALA A 252 13.92 -39.45 -22.97
C ALA A 252 14.74 -38.43 -22.13
N ALA A 253 14.30 -37.17 -22.02
CA ALA A 253 14.89 -36.13 -21.18
C ALA A 253 14.07 -35.86 -19.89
N HIS A 254 12.87 -36.45 -19.78
CA HIS A 254 11.90 -36.26 -18.71
C HIS A 254 11.39 -34.81 -18.56
N ASP A 255 11.59 -33.96 -19.57
CA ASP A 255 11.21 -32.53 -19.58
C ASP A 255 9.96 -32.24 -20.44
N GLY A 256 9.43 -33.23 -21.16
CA GLY A 256 8.26 -33.07 -22.02
C GLY A 256 7.65 -34.38 -22.52
N LEU A 257 6.62 -34.26 -23.36
CA LEU A 257 5.91 -35.38 -23.97
C LEU A 257 6.35 -35.60 -25.44
N VAL A 258 6.34 -36.87 -25.86
CA VAL A 258 6.56 -37.30 -27.25
C VAL A 258 5.41 -38.22 -27.70
N CYS A 259 5.00 -38.09 -28.97
CA CYS A 259 3.96 -38.92 -29.57
C CYS A 259 4.54 -40.24 -30.08
N THR A 260 3.91 -41.37 -29.73
CA THR A 260 4.35 -42.73 -30.11
C THR A 260 3.74 -43.26 -31.41
N ALA A 261 3.16 -42.39 -32.24
CA ALA A 261 2.44 -42.79 -33.45
C ALA A 261 3.36 -43.42 -34.51
N GLN A 262 2.80 -44.33 -35.31
CA GLN A 262 3.44 -44.95 -36.47
C GLN A 262 2.49 -44.89 -37.67
N ILE A 263 3.03 -44.72 -38.87
CA ILE A 263 2.30 -44.65 -40.14
C ILE A 263 2.37 -46.02 -40.83
N VAL A 264 1.31 -46.40 -41.55
CA VAL A 264 1.23 -47.68 -42.28
C VAL A 264 0.80 -47.40 -43.73
N PRO A 265 1.65 -47.69 -44.74
CA PRO A 265 1.36 -47.42 -46.15
C PRO A 265 0.43 -48.46 -46.79
N SER A 266 -0.13 -48.12 -47.96
CA SER A 266 -1.03 -48.96 -48.74
C SER A 266 -0.50 -49.30 -50.15
N THR A 267 -1.24 -49.04 -51.23
CA THR A 267 -0.83 -49.33 -52.61
C THR A 267 -1.54 -48.38 -53.56
N GLU A 268 -0.80 -47.80 -54.50
CA GLU A 268 -1.26 -46.64 -55.26
C GLU A 268 -2.49 -46.83 -56.15
N ILE A 269 -3.20 -45.71 -56.29
CA ILE A 269 -4.33 -45.47 -57.18
C ILE A 269 -4.24 -44.04 -57.69
N CYS A 270 -4.71 -43.77 -58.91
CA CYS A 270 -4.67 -42.41 -59.47
C CYS A 270 -5.77 -41.52 -58.86
N ASP A 271 -5.56 -41.06 -57.63
CA ASP A 271 -6.45 -40.14 -56.90
C ASP A 271 -5.76 -38.84 -56.40
N GLY A 272 -4.48 -38.65 -56.72
CA GLY A 272 -3.72 -37.45 -56.40
C GLY A 272 -3.19 -37.42 -54.97
N LEU A 273 -3.19 -38.56 -54.27
CA LEU A 273 -2.64 -38.71 -52.93
C LEU A 273 -1.44 -39.65 -52.92
N ASP A 274 -0.51 -39.39 -51.99
CA ASP A 274 0.55 -40.30 -51.60
C ASP A 274 -0.05 -41.35 -50.63
N ASN A 275 -0.42 -42.52 -51.15
CA ASN A 275 -1.13 -43.62 -50.48
C ASN A 275 -0.17 -44.72 -49.97
N ASP A 276 1.03 -44.84 -50.55
CA ASP A 276 2.13 -45.74 -50.18
C ASP A 276 3.23 -45.05 -49.35
N CYS A 277 3.14 -43.73 -49.18
CA CYS A 277 3.98 -42.89 -48.33
C CYS A 277 5.46 -42.77 -48.76
N ASP A 278 5.84 -43.06 -50.02
CA ASP A 278 7.21 -42.88 -50.52
C ASP A 278 7.58 -41.43 -50.90
N SER A 279 6.60 -40.51 -50.89
CA SER A 279 6.70 -39.10 -51.32
C SER A 279 6.68 -38.84 -52.84
N GLN A 280 6.22 -39.81 -53.63
CA GLN A 280 5.69 -39.60 -54.98
C GLN A 280 4.15 -39.56 -54.94
N VAL A 281 3.51 -39.38 -56.11
CA VAL A 281 2.05 -39.32 -56.26
C VAL A 281 1.68 -39.94 -57.62
N ASP A 282 0.69 -40.83 -57.63
CA ASP A 282 0.12 -41.51 -58.80
C ASP A 282 1.13 -42.27 -59.71
N GLU A 283 2.25 -42.82 -59.19
CA GLU A 283 3.24 -43.49 -60.05
C GLU A 283 2.79 -44.89 -60.56
N ALA A 284 3.07 -45.15 -61.84
CA ALA A 284 2.39 -46.23 -62.57
C ALA A 284 3.10 -47.60 -62.41
N ASP A 285 2.76 -48.37 -61.38
CA ASP A 285 3.28 -49.74 -61.14
C ASP A 285 2.69 -50.83 -62.09
N GLY A 286 2.77 -50.58 -63.40
CA GLY A 286 2.86 -51.64 -64.42
C GLY A 286 1.57 -52.11 -65.11
N VAL A 287 0.42 -51.47 -64.94
CA VAL A 287 -0.84 -51.82 -65.64
C VAL A 287 -1.11 -50.87 -66.81
N THR A 288 -1.56 -51.41 -67.96
CA THR A 288 -1.55 -50.68 -69.24
C THR A 288 -2.92 -50.48 -69.91
N ILE A 289 -3.07 -49.30 -70.51
CA ILE A 289 -4.11 -48.86 -71.47
C ILE A 289 -5.50 -48.56 -70.87
N PHE A 290 -5.74 -47.27 -70.65
CA PHE A 290 -7.05 -46.65 -70.83
C PHE A 290 -6.93 -45.67 -72.01
N ASP A 291 -7.79 -45.87 -73.00
CA ASP A 291 -8.17 -44.94 -74.09
C ASP A 291 -9.69 -45.08 -74.14
N ARG A 292 -10.41 -44.19 -73.44
CA ARG A 292 -11.82 -44.38 -73.07
C ARG A 292 -12.75 -43.68 -74.05
N ASP A 293 -12.35 -42.54 -74.61
CA ASP A 293 -13.17 -41.75 -75.53
C ASP A 293 -12.76 -41.84 -77.01
N HIS A 294 -11.60 -42.45 -77.30
CA HIS A 294 -11.05 -42.73 -78.65
C HIS A 294 -10.54 -41.48 -79.41
N ASP A 295 -10.05 -40.46 -78.71
CA ASP A 295 -9.21 -39.38 -79.24
C ASP A 295 -7.86 -39.89 -79.82
N GLY A 296 -7.19 -40.80 -79.10
CA GLY A 296 -5.90 -41.39 -79.47
C GLY A 296 -4.74 -41.15 -78.49
N ALA A 297 -4.94 -40.37 -77.42
CA ALA A 297 -4.13 -40.43 -76.21
C ALA A 297 -4.36 -41.76 -75.43
N SER A 298 -3.48 -42.07 -74.45
CA SER A 298 -3.55 -43.34 -73.69
C SER A 298 -2.68 -43.36 -72.42
N THR A 299 -2.65 -42.24 -71.69
CA THR A 299 -1.78 -42.00 -70.52
C THR A 299 -2.55 -41.23 -69.45
N CYS A 300 -2.19 -41.34 -68.17
CA CYS A 300 -2.86 -40.60 -67.08
C CYS A 300 -2.75 -39.06 -67.18
N SER A 301 -1.94 -38.53 -68.11
CA SER A 301 -1.94 -37.11 -68.51
C SER A 301 -3.10 -36.71 -69.44
N ASP A 302 -3.96 -37.65 -69.84
CA ASP A 302 -5.19 -37.37 -70.59
C ASP A 302 -6.33 -37.01 -69.63
N CYS A 303 -6.95 -35.85 -69.88
CA CYS A 303 -7.93 -35.25 -68.98
C CYS A 303 -9.38 -35.74 -69.17
N CYS A 304 -9.63 -36.70 -70.08
CA CYS A 304 -10.88 -37.48 -70.18
C CYS A 304 -10.72 -38.97 -69.81
N ASP A 305 -9.52 -39.52 -69.68
CA ASP A 305 -9.27 -40.94 -69.37
C ASP A 305 -8.91 -41.27 -67.91
N SER A 306 -8.28 -40.33 -67.18
CA SER A 306 -7.65 -40.54 -65.86
C SER A 306 -8.55 -41.14 -64.75
N GLY A 307 -9.88 -41.09 -64.92
CA GLY A 307 -10.83 -41.84 -64.09
C GLY A 307 -11.32 -41.11 -62.83
N SER A 308 -10.66 -40.03 -62.42
CA SER A 308 -11.03 -39.19 -61.27
C SER A 308 -12.19 -38.23 -61.59
N GLU A 309 -13.32 -38.45 -60.93
CA GLU A 309 -14.49 -37.56 -60.82
C GLU A 309 -15.30 -37.22 -62.12
N PRO A 310 -16.56 -36.74 -62.00
CA PRO A 310 -17.51 -36.76 -63.11
C PRO A 310 -17.41 -35.53 -64.02
N MET A 311 -16.45 -35.54 -64.95
CA MET A 311 -16.34 -34.55 -66.03
C MET A 311 -17.64 -34.47 -66.86
N THR A 312 -18.48 -33.48 -66.55
CA THR A 312 -19.63 -33.07 -67.37
C THR A 312 -19.13 -32.36 -68.64
N GLY A 313 -18.59 -33.16 -69.56
CA GLY A 313 -17.99 -32.73 -70.84
C GLY A 313 -17.55 -33.91 -71.72
N CYS A 314 -16.88 -34.91 -71.14
CA CYS A 314 -16.34 -36.09 -71.82
C CYS A 314 -17.45 -37.12 -72.22
N ASN A 315 -18.37 -36.72 -73.09
CA ASN A 315 -19.30 -37.63 -73.77
C ASN A 315 -18.86 -37.88 -75.21
N ALA A 316 -18.94 -39.14 -75.65
CA ALA A 316 -18.57 -39.57 -77.00
C ALA A 316 -19.36 -38.81 -78.08
N GLY A 317 -18.76 -37.76 -78.63
CA GLY A 317 -19.36 -36.85 -79.61
C GLY A 317 -19.01 -35.37 -79.44
N THR A 318 -18.50 -34.93 -78.28
CA THR A 318 -18.14 -33.51 -78.02
C THR A 318 -16.65 -33.24 -77.80
N ALA A 319 -15.83 -34.26 -77.52
CA ALA A 319 -14.44 -34.10 -77.07
C ALA A 319 -13.43 -33.52 -78.09
N ALA A 320 -13.80 -33.29 -79.36
CA ALA A 320 -12.87 -32.84 -80.41
C ALA A 320 -12.29 -31.40 -80.24
N ALA A 321 -12.46 -30.78 -79.08
CA ALA A 321 -11.93 -29.48 -78.69
C ALA A 321 -10.93 -29.56 -77.52
N ILE A 322 -11.14 -30.47 -76.55
CA ILE A 322 -10.30 -30.66 -75.37
C ILE A 322 -9.23 -31.70 -75.72
N ARG A 323 -7.95 -31.33 -75.79
CA ARG A 323 -6.82 -32.23 -76.12
C ARG A 323 -5.46 -31.52 -76.06
N PRO A 324 -4.34 -32.26 -75.89
CA PRO A 324 -2.96 -31.76 -76.04
C PRO A 324 -2.76 -30.71 -77.15
N GLY A 325 -2.60 -29.45 -76.75
CA GLY A 325 -2.32 -28.32 -77.65
C GLY A 325 -3.53 -27.65 -78.32
N ALA A 326 -4.68 -27.56 -77.65
CA ALA A 326 -5.75 -26.61 -77.96
C ALA A 326 -5.39 -25.14 -77.59
N ASN A 327 -6.41 -24.27 -77.48
CA ASN A 327 -6.31 -22.85 -77.15
C ASN A 327 -7.28 -22.56 -75.99
N GLU A 328 -6.78 -22.08 -74.85
CA GLU A 328 -7.61 -21.80 -73.68
C GLU A 328 -8.54 -20.60 -73.85
N VAL A 329 -9.64 -20.62 -73.09
CA VAL A 329 -10.52 -19.47 -72.80
C VAL A 329 -11.03 -19.63 -71.37
N CYS A 330 -10.99 -18.57 -70.54
CA CYS A 330 -11.32 -18.66 -69.10
C CYS A 330 -12.70 -19.30 -68.85
N ASN A 331 -12.72 -20.60 -68.54
CA ASN A 331 -13.94 -21.42 -68.41
C ASN A 331 -13.84 -22.56 -67.37
N GLY A 332 -12.70 -22.75 -66.71
CA GLY A 332 -12.54 -23.72 -65.62
C GLY A 332 -12.23 -25.12 -66.13
N ARG A 333 -11.60 -25.22 -67.29
CA ARG A 333 -11.15 -26.45 -67.93
C ARG A 333 -9.74 -26.20 -68.46
N ASP A 334 -8.91 -27.24 -68.37
CA ASP A 334 -7.66 -27.33 -69.14
C ASP A 334 -8.07 -27.83 -70.52
N ASP A 335 -8.46 -26.91 -71.42
CA ASP A 335 -8.89 -27.26 -72.77
C ASP A 335 -7.73 -27.84 -73.59
N ASN A 336 -6.47 -27.67 -73.16
CA ASN A 336 -5.30 -28.23 -73.84
C ASN A 336 -4.60 -29.42 -73.13
N CYS A 337 -5.21 -30.00 -72.09
CA CYS A 337 -4.64 -31.03 -71.18
C CYS A 337 -3.12 -30.85 -70.89
N ASN A 338 -2.64 -29.65 -70.53
CA ASN A 338 -1.23 -29.41 -70.19
C ASN A 338 -0.88 -29.48 -68.69
N GLY A 339 -1.89 -29.57 -67.82
CA GLY A 339 -1.76 -29.52 -66.36
C GLY A 339 -1.96 -28.12 -65.76
N VAL A 340 -2.32 -27.12 -66.58
CA VAL A 340 -2.69 -25.77 -66.17
C VAL A 340 -4.04 -25.42 -66.79
N ILE A 341 -4.92 -24.81 -65.98
CA ILE A 341 -6.26 -24.39 -66.40
C ILE A 341 -6.22 -22.92 -66.82
N ASP A 342 -6.85 -22.60 -67.96
CA ASP A 342 -7.14 -21.23 -68.42
C ASP A 342 -5.92 -20.30 -68.70
N GLU A 343 -4.72 -20.82 -69.04
CA GLU A 343 -3.46 -20.03 -68.96
C GLU A 343 -3.24 -18.94 -70.03
N SER A 344 -4.16 -18.69 -70.95
CA SER A 344 -3.94 -17.76 -72.08
C SER A 344 -5.07 -16.76 -72.45
N ASP A 345 -5.98 -16.43 -71.51
CA ASP A 345 -7.03 -15.41 -71.78
C ASP A 345 -6.45 -13.99 -72.08
N PRO A 346 -6.88 -13.32 -73.17
CA PRO A 346 -6.40 -11.98 -73.55
C PRO A 346 -6.66 -10.83 -72.55
N ASN A 347 -7.45 -11.04 -71.50
CA ASN A 347 -7.76 -10.05 -70.47
C ASN A 347 -6.94 -10.21 -69.18
N MET A 348 -6.20 -11.32 -69.06
CA MET A 348 -5.43 -11.64 -67.85
C MET A 348 -4.34 -10.61 -67.59
N GLY A 349 -4.18 -10.21 -66.33
CA GLY A 349 -3.22 -9.17 -65.90
C GLY A 349 -3.68 -7.72 -66.10
N ARG A 350 -4.94 -7.47 -66.51
CA ARG A 350 -5.51 -6.11 -66.52
C ARG A 350 -5.91 -5.68 -65.11
N ALA A 351 -5.63 -4.42 -64.74
CA ALA A 351 -5.97 -3.89 -63.43
C ALA A 351 -7.49 -3.80 -63.18
N CYS A 352 -7.89 -3.99 -61.92
CA CYS A 352 -9.28 -4.01 -61.43
C CYS A 352 -9.35 -3.63 -59.95
N GLY A 353 -10.57 -3.55 -59.42
CA GLY A 353 -10.84 -3.36 -57.99
C GLY A 353 -11.35 -1.96 -57.62
N ALA A 354 -11.46 -1.69 -56.33
CA ALA A 354 -12.09 -0.47 -55.79
C ALA A 354 -11.35 0.84 -56.16
N CYS A 355 -10.02 0.86 -56.11
CA CYS A 355 -9.17 2.00 -56.48
C CYS A 355 -8.27 1.66 -57.69
N GLY A 356 -7.97 2.66 -58.52
CA GLY A 356 -7.26 2.47 -59.79
C GLY A 356 -8.11 2.80 -61.03
N ALA A 357 -7.49 3.32 -62.08
CA ALA A 357 -8.22 3.94 -63.21
C ALA A 357 -9.25 2.98 -63.85
N PRO A 358 -10.55 3.36 -63.92
CA PRO A 358 -11.07 4.73 -63.90
C PRO A 358 -11.56 5.27 -62.53
N THR A 359 -11.38 4.55 -61.42
CA THR A 359 -11.80 4.98 -60.07
C THR A 359 -10.67 5.76 -59.35
N PRO A 360 -10.87 6.28 -58.12
CA PRO A 360 -9.87 7.13 -57.43
C PRO A 360 -8.48 6.52 -57.26
N ALA A 361 -7.50 7.39 -56.98
CA ALA A 361 -6.16 6.97 -56.59
C ALA A 361 -6.19 6.35 -55.18
N CYS A 362 -5.53 5.20 -55.03
CA CYS A 362 -5.42 4.50 -53.76
C CYS A 362 -4.66 5.34 -52.70
N ARG A 363 -5.05 5.15 -51.43
CA ARG A 363 -4.39 5.62 -50.21
C ARG A 363 -4.22 4.43 -49.26
N GLY A 364 -3.53 4.65 -48.14
CA GLY A 364 -3.28 3.62 -47.13
C GLY A 364 -2.67 2.34 -47.66
N GLU A 365 -3.09 1.21 -47.08
CA GLU A 365 -2.72 -0.12 -47.52
C GLU A 365 -3.46 -0.57 -48.80
N CYS A 366 -4.46 0.18 -49.30
CA CYS A 366 -5.25 -0.20 -50.47
C CYS A 366 -4.43 -0.24 -51.78
N ALA A 367 -4.77 -1.21 -52.63
CA ALA A 367 -4.05 -1.49 -53.87
C ALA A 367 -5.00 -2.03 -54.96
N PRO A 368 -4.76 -1.70 -56.24
CA PRO A 368 -5.51 -2.27 -57.34
C PRO A 368 -5.16 -3.74 -57.52
N GLY A 369 -6.17 -4.58 -57.75
CA GLY A 369 -5.96 -5.98 -58.12
C GLY A 369 -5.67 -6.15 -59.61
N ALA A 370 -5.38 -7.38 -60.00
CA ALA A 370 -5.26 -7.81 -61.39
C ALA A 370 -6.33 -8.87 -61.70
N LEU A 371 -6.90 -8.80 -62.91
CA LEU A 371 -7.83 -9.81 -63.40
C LEU A 371 -7.09 -11.13 -63.67
N LEU A 372 -7.51 -12.17 -62.97
CA LEU A 372 -6.99 -13.54 -63.06
C LEU A 372 -8.18 -14.48 -63.29
N CYS A 373 -7.99 -15.57 -64.03
CA CYS A 373 -9.03 -16.59 -64.10
C CYS A 373 -9.00 -17.47 -62.83
N LEU A 374 -10.15 -17.66 -62.19
CA LEU A 374 -10.36 -18.61 -61.09
C LEU A 374 -11.77 -19.20 -61.19
N ASP A 375 -11.91 -20.51 -60.99
CA ASP A 375 -13.17 -21.27 -61.10
C ASP A 375 -13.94 -21.03 -62.42
N GLY A 376 -13.22 -20.78 -63.51
CA GLY A 376 -13.80 -20.49 -64.82
C GLY A 376 -14.46 -19.13 -64.96
N ALA A 377 -14.09 -18.16 -64.11
CA ALA A 377 -14.49 -16.77 -64.21
C ALA A 377 -13.28 -15.84 -64.05
N MET A 378 -13.30 -14.69 -64.76
CA MET A 378 -12.31 -13.63 -64.54
C MET A 378 -12.63 -12.92 -63.22
N GLN A 379 -11.86 -13.21 -62.17
CA GLN A 379 -11.97 -12.62 -60.84
C GLN A 379 -10.91 -11.53 -60.65
N CYS A 380 -11.15 -10.55 -59.77
CA CYS A 380 -10.14 -9.57 -59.39
C CYS A 380 -9.33 -10.09 -58.21
N ILE A 381 -8.03 -10.26 -58.38
CA ILE A 381 -7.16 -10.92 -57.40
C ILE A 381 -5.99 -10.01 -57.04
N GLY A 382 -5.65 -9.99 -55.75
CA GLY A 382 -4.67 -9.07 -55.18
C GLY A 382 -5.18 -7.64 -55.00
N GLU A 383 -6.48 -7.37 -55.19
CA GLU A 383 -7.03 -6.09 -54.74
C GLU A 383 -7.04 -6.03 -53.21
N ARG A 384 -6.74 -4.86 -52.66
CA ARG A 384 -6.95 -4.55 -51.25
C ARG A 384 -8.01 -3.47 -51.18
N THR A 385 -9.21 -3.89 -50.80
CA THR A 385 -10.34 -3.01 -50.50
C THR A 385 -10.17 -2.40 -49.11
N ALA A 386 -10.80 -1.25 -48.89
CA ALA A 386 -11.06 -0.70 -47.55
C ALA A 386 -11.56 -1.79 -46.60
N GLN A 387 -10.99 -1.86 -45.40
CA GLN A 387 -11.46 -2.68 -44.28
C GLN A 387 -11.73 -1.73 -43.09
N PRO A 388 -12.53 -2.13 -42.08
CA PRO A 388 -12.65 -1.35 -40.86
C PRO A 388 -11.27 -1.12 -40.21
N GLU A 389 -11.05 0.06 -39.64
CA GLU A 389 -9.80 0.38 -38.95
C GLU A 389 -9.49 -0.61 -37.82
N VAL A 390 -8.23 -1.00 -37.75
CA VAL A 390 -7.62 -1.76 -36.65
C VAL A 390 -6.57 -0.86 -36.02
N CYS A 391 -6.42 -0.89 -34.69
CA CYS A 391 -5.43 -0.08 -34.01
C CYS A 391 -4.02 -0.68 -34.24
N ASP A 392 -3.45 -0.44 -35.42
CA ASP A 392 -2.16 -0.99 -35.84
C ASP A 392 -1.19 0.06 -36.41
N ASN A 393 -1.58 1.33 -36.39
CA ASN A 393 -0.84 2.49 -36.92
C ASN A 393 -0.72 2.50 -38.46
N LYS A 394 -1.75 2.03 -39.16
CA LYS A 394 -1.91 2.16 -40.61
C LYS A 394 -3.31 2.65 -40.97
N ASP A 395 -3.46 2.98 -42.25
CA ASP A 395 -4.68 3.42 -42.93
C ASP A 395 -5.27 2.16 -43.61
N ASN A 396 -6.22 1.48 -42.94
CA ASN A 396 -6.85 0.22 -43.36
C ASN A 396 -8.14 0.45 -44.17
N ASP A 397 -8.88 1.51 -43.82
CA ASP A 397 -10.08 1.98 -44.51
C ASP A 397 -9.75 2.78 -45.79
N CYS A 398 -8.54 3.37 -45.85
CA CYS A 398 -8.00 4.09 -47.02
C CYS A 398 -8.63 5.47 -47.30
N ASP A 399 -9.28 6.08 -46.30
CA ASP A 399 -9.63 7.51 -46.23
C ASP A 399 -8.39 8.40 -46.39
N GLY A 400 -7.27 8.06 -45.74
CA GLY A 400 -6.06 8.88 -45.66
C GLY A 400 -5.75 9.47 -44.28
N ALA A 401 -6.51 9.12 -43.25
CA ALA A 401 -6.14 9.24 -41.84
C ALA A 401 -5.41 7.94 -41.36
N THR A 402 -5.46 7.60 -40.07
CA THR A 402 -4.76 6.46 -39.44
C THR A 402 -5.31 6.26 -38.02
N ASP A 403 -5.98 5.14 -37.74
CA ASP A 403 -6.64 4.79 -36.48
C ASP A 403 -7.65 5.82 -35.91
N GLU A 404 -8.25 6.67 -36.75
CA GLU A 404 -9.14 7.76 -36.32
C GLU A 404 -10.48 7.27 -35.72
N ASP A 405 -10.89 6.04 -36.02
CA ASP A 405 -12.02 5.35 -35.39
C ASP A 405 -11.73 4.94 -33.91
N PHE A 406 -10.56 5.26 -33.36
CA PHE A 406 -10.18 5.08 -31.95
C PHE A 406 -9.97 6.43 -31.21
N PRO A 407 -11.04 7.20 -30.84
CA PRO A 407 -10.92 8.58 -30.36
C PRO A 407 -10.14 8.79 -29.05
N LEU A 408 -9.90 7.72 -28.29
CA LEU A 408 -9.10 7.74 -27.07
C LEU A 408 -7.59 7.63 -27.36
N LYS A 409 -7.16 7.15 -28.54
CA LYS A 409 -5.75 6.93 -28.87
C LYS A 409 -4.93 8.23 -28.68
N GLY A 410 -3.88 8.15 -27.87
CA GLY A 410 -3.04 9.30 -27.52
C GLY A 410 -3.61 10.26 -26.45
N GLN A 411 -4.84 10.07 -25.97
CA GLN A 411 -5.35 10.79 -24.79
C GLN A 411 -4.64 10.33 -23.52
N PRO A 412 -4.49 11.19 -22.49
CA PRO A 412 -3.95 10.79 -21.20
C PRO A 412 -4.88 9.79 -20.50
N CYS A 413 -4.28 8.85 -19.78
CA CYS A 413 -4.96 7.85 -18.97
C CYS A 413 -4.21 7.66 -17.64
N SER A 414 -4.88 7.06 -16.66
CA SER A 414 -4.25 6.60 -15.43
C SER A 414 -4.67 5.16 -15.12
N ALA A 415 -3.75 4.40 -14.53
CA ALA A 415 -3.94 3.01 -14.13
C ALA A 415 -3.50 2.83 -12.67
N GLY A 416 -4.16 1.91 -11.96
CA GLY A 416 -4.02 1.75 -10.51
C GLY A 416 -4.92 2.69 -9.70
N ARG A 417 -4.95 2.45 -8.39
CA ARG A 417 -5.55 3.28 -7.34
C ARG A 417 -4.44 3.77 -6.39
N GLY A 418 -4.76 4.62 -5.42
CA GLY A 418 -3.83 5.01 -4.36
C GLY A 418 -2.43 5.44 -4.79
N ALA A 419 -1.43 4.99 -4.04
CA ALA A 419 -0.02 5.14 -4.35
C ALA A 419 0.41 4.34 -5.60
N CYS A 420 -0.36 3.34 -6.03
CA CYS A 420 -0.16 2.64 -7.31
C CYS A 420 -0.61 3.44 -8.54
N LEU A 421 -1.20 4.63 -8.40
CA LEU A 421 -1.65 5.44 -9.53
C LEU A 421 -0.46 5.81 -10.45
N ARG A 422 -0.49 5.35 -11.70
CA ARG A 422 0.49 5.69 -12.74
C ARG A 422 -0.20 6.36 -13.92
N ASN A 423 0.38 7.44 -14.42
CA ASN A 423 -0.13 8.19 -15.57
C ASN A 423 0.54 7.71 -16.86
N GLY A 424 -0.24 7.57 -17.92
CA GLY A 424 0.21 7.18 -19.26
C GLY A 424 -0.67 7.77 -20.35
N THR A 425 -0.62 7.18 -21.54
CA THR A 425 -1.54 7.49 -22.64
C THR A 425 -2.20 6.23 -23.19
N TYR A 426 -3.39 6.36 -23.77
CA TYR A 426 -4.02 5.24 -24.46
C TYR A 426 -3.24 4.88 -25.74
N VAL A 427 -2.81 3.62 -25.81
CA VAL A 427 -2.09 3.00 -26.92
C VAL A 427 -2.87 1.79 -27.43
N CYS A 428 -2.56 1.31 -28.64
CA CYS A 428 -3.24 0.13 -29.18
C CYS A 428 -3.02 -1.11 -28.31
N THR A 429 -4.07 -1.91 -28.17
CA THR A 429 -4.00 -3.27 -27.61
C THR A 429 -3.10 -4.19 -28.45
N PRO A 430 -2.44 -5.22 -27.86
CA PRO A 430 -1.58 -6.14 -28.62
C PRO A 430 -2.28 -6.96 -29.72
N ASP A 431 -3.60 -7.11 -29.63
CA ASP A 431 -4.47 -7.72 -30.64
C ASP A 431 -5.11 -6.70 -31.61
N GLY A 432 -4.90 -5.40 -31.38
CA GLY A 432 -5.31 -4.29 -32.26
C GLY A 432 -6.80 -3.94 -32.24
N THR A 433 -7.62 -4.58 -31.39
CA THR A 433 -9.09 -4.44 -31.43
C THR A 433 -9.63 -3.23 -30.67
N ASP A 434 -8.87 -2.69 -29.72
CA ASP A 434 -9.20 -1.52 -28.90
C ASP A 434 -7.92 -0.77 -28.45
N VAL A 435 -8.04 0.25 -27.61
CA VAL A 435 -6.91 0.90 -26.92
C VAL A 435 -6.87 0.58 -25.42
N MET A 436 -5.66 0.38 -24.90
CA MET A 436 -5.37 0.18 -23.49
C MET A 436 -4.49 1.31 -22.94
N CYS A 437 -4.50 1.54 -21.62
CA CYS A 437 -3.59 2.51 -21.02
C CYS A 437 -2.15 1.97 -21.03
N SER A 438 -1.18 2.78 -21.47
CA SER A 438 0.26 2.43 -21.44
C SER A 438 0.90 2.54 -20.04
N ALA A 439 0.14 2.95 -19.03
CA ALA A 439 0.57 2.84 -17.64
C ALA A 439 0.22 1.45 -17.11
N GLU A 440 1.24 0.70 -16.69
CA GLU A 440 1.07 -0.39 -15.74
C GLU A 440 0.85 0.23 -14.35
N PRO A 441 -0.08 -0.30 -13.52
CA PRO A 441 -0.20 0.11 -12.13
C PRO A 441 1.12 -0.05 -11.37
N GLY A 442 1.28 0.69 -10.27
CA GLY A 442 2.31 0.37 -9.28
C GLY A 442 2.17 -1.08 -8.78
N LEU A 443 3.30 -1.69 -8.39
CA LEU A 443 3.24 -2.92 -7.61
C LEU A 443 2.67 -2.58 -6.23
N PRO A 444 1.71 -3.37 -5.71
CA PRO A 444 1.21 -3.19 -4.35
C PRO A 444 2.36 -3.37 -3.36
N GLN A 445 2.41 -2.52 -2.34
CA GLN A 445 3.29 -2.66 -1.18
C GLN A 445 2.53 -3.44 -0.08
N PHE A 446 3.00 -3.35 1.17
CA PHE A 446 2.17 -3.62 2.35
C PHE A 446 1.72 -2.26 2.90
N GLU A 447 0.52 -2.17 3.49
CA GLU A 447 0.03 -0.94 4.11
C GLU A 447 1.00 -0.42 5.18
N GLU A 448 1.59 0.75 4.94
CA GLU A 448 2.24 1.55 5.98
C GLU A 448 1.18 2.51 6.54
N CYS A 449 1.00 2.55 7.87
CA CYS A 449 0.06 3.49 8.52
C CYS A 449 0.47 4.95 8.24
N ASN A 450 -0.08 5.55 7.19
CA ASN A 450 0.40 6.80 6.59
C ASN A 450 -0.68 7.64 5.87
N LEU A 451 -1.95 7.17 5.83
CA LEU A 451 -3.08 7.76 5.06
C LEU A 451 -2.96 7.66 3.53
N ALA A 452 -2.31 6.61 3.01
CA ALA A 452 -2.30 6.26 1.59
C ALA A 452 -2.63 4.78 1.36
N ASP A 453 -3.39 4.55 0.30
CA ASP A 453 -3.72 3.25 -0.31
C ASP A 453 -2.46 2.70 -1.01
N ASP A 454 -1.61 1.97 -0.27
CA ASP A 454 -0.27 1.47 -0.64
C ASP A 454 -0.29 -0.01 -1.10
N ASP A 455 -1.19 -0.82 -0.55
CA ASP A 455 -1.60 -2.14 -1.05
C ASP A 455 -2.47 -2.03 -2.33
N CYS A 456 -3.20 -0.91 -2.50
CA CYS A 456 -3.94 -0.58 -3.71
C CYS A 456 -5.27 -1.33 -3.97
N ASP A 457 -5.86 -2.00 -2.97
CA ASP A 457 -7.28 -2.44 -2.97
C ASP A 457 -8.26 -1.25 -3.00
N GLY A 458 -7.92 -0.17 -2.30
CA GLY A 458 -8.65 1.09 -2.31
C GLY A 458 -9.61 1.40 -1.18
N GLU A 459 -9.46 0.75 -0.03
CA GLU A 459 -9.67 1.43 1.26
C GLU A 459 -8.41 2.27 1.60
N THR A 460 -7.96 2.38 2.86
CA THR A 460 -6.75 3.10 3.32
C THR A 460 -6.46 2.76 4.78
N ASP A 461 -5.22 2.41 5.14
CA ASP A 461 -4.77 2.01 6.48
C ASP A 461 -5.60 0.81 7.07
N GLU A 462 -6.19 -0.05 6.24
CA GLU A 462 -7.15 -1.09 6.70
C GLU A 462 -6.53 -2.38 7.26
N ASP A 463 -5.23 -2.62 7.07
CA ASP A 463 -4.49 -3.77 7.62
C ASP A 463 -4.14 -3.62 9.13
N TRP A 464 -4.97 -2.84 9.85
CA TRP A 464 -4.85 -2.48 11.28
C TRP A 464 -6.17 -2.80 12.02
N PRO A 465 -6.13 -3.27 13.28
CA PRO A 465 -4.98 -3.30 14.19
C PRO A 465 -4.04 -4.50 13.97
N GLN A 466 -2.73 -4.30 14.15
CA GLN A 466 -1.73 -5.37 14.08
C GLN A 466 -1.35 -5.89 15.47
N GLU A 467 -1.11 -7.20 15.58
CA GLU A 467 -0.67 -7.83 16.84
C GLU A 467 0.74 -7.36 17.25
N CYS A 468 0.90 -6.98 18.51
CA CYS A 468 2.16 -6.56 19.12
C CYS A 468 2.45 -7.38 20.38
N PHE A 469 3.73 -7.64 20.64
CA PHE A 469 4.20 -8.50 21.72
C PHE A 469 5.14 -7.70 22.63
N THR A 470 4.75 -7.45 23.89
CA THR A 470 5.62 -6.84 24.91
C THR A 470 6.08 -7.91 25.91
N ALA A 471 6.92 -7.53 26.88
CA ALA A 471 7.25 -8.42 27.99
C ALA A 471 6.01 -8.75 28.86
N CYS A 472 5.01 -7.88 28.85
CA CYS A 472 3.83 -7.91 29.71
C CYS A 472 2.62 -8.60 29.05
N GLY A 473 2.76 -9.05 27.79
CA GLY A 473 1.73 -9.83 27.09
C GLY A 473 1.55 -9.48 25.62
N ASP A 474 0.51 -10.08 25.04
CA ASP A 474 0.06 -9.86 23.66
C ASP A 474 -0.95 -8.70 23.63
N GLY A 475 -0.88 -7.85 22.60
CA GLY A 475 -1.78 -6.70 22.41
C GLY A 475 -1.93 -6.31 20.94
N THR A 476 -2.47 -5.12 20.70
CA THR A 476 -2.64 -4.53 19.36
C THR A 476 -2.03 -3.13 19.27
N ILE A 477 -1.52 -2.77 18.10
CA ILE A 477 -1.28 -1.38 17.70
C ILE A 477 -2.38 -0.98 16.72
N ASP A 478 -3.00 0.18 16.94
CA ASP A 478 -3.97 0.78 16.02
C ASP A 478 -3.29 1.82 15.11
N CYS A 479 -3.76 2.02 13.88
CA CYS A 479 -3.39 3.18 13.07
C CYS A 479 -4.35 4.35 13.35
N VAL A 480 -3.82 5.53 13.68
CA VAL A 480 -4.63 6.70 14.03
C VAL A 480 -4.10 7.95 13.33
N ASN A 481 -4.82 8.45 12.33
CA ASN A 481 -4.47 9.61 11.50
C ASN A 481 -3.07 9.51 10.82
N GLY A 482 -2.72 8.33 10.29
CA GLY A 482 -1.40 8.12 9.65
C GLY A 482 -0.24 8.14 10.64
N MET A 483 -0.49 7.76 11.89
CA MET A 483 0.53 7.51 12.90
C MET A 483 0.23 6.21 13.64
N LEU A 484 1.26 5.39 13.81
CA LEU A 484 1.20 4.18 14.62
C LEU A 484 0.90 4.53 16.08
N GLY A 485 -0.15 3.94 16.62
CA GLY A 485 -0.47 3.99 18.04
C GLY A 485 0.58 3.28 18.91
N GLN A 486 0.39 3.36 20.22
CA GLN A 486 1.15 2.52 21.15
C GLN A 486 0.53 1.12 21.22
N CYS A 487 1.34 0.12 21.54
CA CYS A 487 0.86 -1.24 21.77
C CYS A 487 -0.06 -1.24 23.00
N SER A 488 -1.25 -1.85 22.87
CA SER A 488 -2.26 -1.91 23.94
C SER A 488 -1.95 -2.93 25.04
N ALA A 489 -0.93 -3.77 24.87
CA ALA A 489 -0.34 -4.53 25.96
C ALA A 489 0.49 -3.61 26.88
N GLY A 490 0.51 -3.92 28.17
CA GLY A 490 1.16 -3.09 29.18
C GLY A 490 2.63 -2.78 28.87
N MET A 491 3.05 -1.58 29.27
CA MET A 491 4.47 -1.25 29.45
C MET A 491 4.88 -1.62 30.89
N PRO A 492 6.12 -2.07 31.13
CA PRO A 492 6.61 -2.37 32.48
C PRO A 492 6.41 -1.21 33.46
N SER A 493 5.86 -1.53 34.63
CA SER A 493 5.50 -0.61 35.72
C SER A 493 5.97 -1.15 37.08
N ASP A 494 5.80 -0.43 38.20
CA ASP A 494 6.15 -0.99 39.52
C ASP A 494 5.10 -2.04 39.96
N GLU A 495 5.53 -3.22 40.44
CA GLU A 495 4.66 -4.38 40.72
C GLU A 495 3.51 -4.13 41.72
N VAL A 496 2.31 -4.62 41.37
CA VAL A 496 1.05 -4.35 42.09
C VAL A 496 0.58 -5.57 42.89
N CYS A 497 1.20 -5.77 44.06
CA CYS A 497 1.02 -6.95 44.92
C CYS A 497 -0.43 -7.36 45.25
N ASP A 498 -0.68 -8.68 45.18
CA ASP A 498 -1.94 -9.39 45.46
C ASP A 498 -3.06 -9.20 44.38
N ASP A 499 -2.70 -8.86 43.14
CA ASP A 499 -3.62 -8.79 41.99
C ASP A 499 -3.52 -9.99 41.01
N GLY A 500 -2.39 -10.71 40.99
CA GLY A 500 -2.15 -11.89 40.16
C GLY A 500 -1.67 -11.61 38.73
N ILE A 501 -1.18 -10.40 38.46
CA ILE A 501 -0.60 -9.94 37.18
C ILE A 501 0.91 -9.71 37.38
N ASP A 502 1.68 -9.84 36.31
CA ASP A 502 3.13 -9.57 36.26
C ASP A 502 3.32 -8.15 35.72
N ASN A 503 3.33 -7.14 36.60
CA ASN A 503 3.19 -5.73 36.20
C ASN A 503 4.54 -5.03 35.90
N ASP A 504 5.66 -5.55 36.42
CA ASP A 504 7.03 -5.13 36.05
C ASP A 504 7.65 -6.04 34.96
N CYS A 505 7.00 -7.17 34.68
CA CYS A 505 7.22 -8.04 33.53
C CYS A 505 8.56 -8.80 33.60
N ASP A 506 9.01 -9.12 34.82
CA ASP A 506 10.23 -9.90 35.09
C ASP A 506 10.02 -11.42 35.10
N GLY A 507 8.76 -11.87 35.21
CA GLY A 507 8.37 -13.28 35.23
C GLY A 507 7.87 -13.81 36.59
N PHE A 508 7.74 -12.97 37.63
CA PHE A 508 7.21 -13.34 38.95
C PHE A 508 5.99 -12.51 39.35
N THR A 509 4.84 -13.16 39.56
CA THR A 509 3.61 -12.51 40.05
C THR A 509 3.56 -12.40 41.58
N ASP A 510 3.08 -11.27 42.10
CA ASP A 510 2.70 -11.04 43.50
C ASP A 510 3.83 -11.32 44.52
N LEU A 511 3.73 -12.46 45.22
CA LEU A 511 4.52 -12.82 46.39
C LEU A 511 5.62 -13.82 46.06
N GLU A 512 5.79 -14.14 44.78
CA GLU A 512 6.97 -14.80 44.26
C GLU A 512 8.03 -13.77 43.80
N ASP A 513 7.61 -12.51 43.53
CA ASP A 513 8.52 -11.37 43.36
C ASP A 513 9.10 -10.87 44.72
N SER A 514 10.29 -10.26 44.60
CA SER A 514 11.10 -9.66 45.64
C SER A 514 10.90 -8.15 45.86
N THR A 515 10.28 -7.40 44.94
CA THR A 515 9.95 -5.98 45.13
C THR A 515 8.76 -5.78 46.06
N CYS A 516 7.81 -6.74 46.09
CA CYS A 516 6.57 -6.64 46.87
C CYS A 516 6.76 -6.40 48.39
N GLY A 517 6.47 -5.16 48.81
CA GLY A 517 6.80 -4.62 50.13
C GLY A 517 5.99 -5.16 51.31
N VAL A 518 6.53 -6.19 51.98
CA VAL A 518 5.93 -6.80 53.19
C VAL A 518 5.80 -5.81 54.36
N CYS A 519 4.59 -5.63 54.90
CA CYS A 519 4.32 -4.70 56.02
C CYS A 519 4.42 -5.37 57.40
N THR A 520 4.59 -4.59 58.47
CA THR A 520 4.62 -5.14 59.84
C THR A 520 3.20 -5.29 60.44
N PRO A 521 2.82 -6.46 60.98
CA PRO A 521 1.47 -6.67 61.50
C PRO A 521 1.01 -5.64 62.55
N GLY A 522 -0.08 -4.92 62.25
CA GLY A 522 -0.63 -3.85 63.07
C GLY A 522 -0.21 -2.43 62.67
N GLU A 523 0.67 -2.28 61.69
CA GLU A 523 1.04 -1.01 61.05
C GLU A 523 -0.17 -0.39 60.31
N GLN A 524 -0.15 0.92 60.05
CA GLN A 524 -1.24 1.67 59.41
C GLN A 524 -0.69 2.64 58.36
N ARG A 525 -1.33 2.71 57.18
CA ARG A 525 -1.02 3.67 56.12
C ARG A 525 -2.29 4.33 55.57
N PRO A 526 -2.24 5.59 55.09
CA PRO A 526 -3.31 6.18 54.28
C PRO A 526 -3.47 5.41 52.97
N CYS A 527 -4.63 5.56 52.33
CA CYS A 527 -4.99 4.86 51.09
C CYS A 527 -6.19 5.53 50.42
N GLY A 528 -6.35 5.34 49.10
CA GLY A 528 -7.31 6.11 48.31
C GLY A 528 -6.80 7.51 47.99
N SER A 529 -7.65 8.34 47.39
CA SER A 529 -7.35 9.73 46.99
C SER A 529 -8.12 10.74 47.84
N ASN A 530 -7.63 11.98 47.92
CA ASN A 530 -8.36 13.17 48.40
C ASN A 530 -8.57 14.22 47.30
N ILE A 531 -8.39 13.81 46.06
CA ILE A 531 -8.73 14.54 44.83
C ILE A 531 -10.22 14.27 44.53
N GLY A 532 -10.91 15.22 43.91
CA GLY A 532 -12.36 15.14 43.66
C GLY A 532 -13.25 14.88 44.89
N GLU A 533 -14.33 14.12 44.67
CA GLU A 533 -15.22 13.64 45.73
C GLU A 533 -14.66 12.40 46.47
N CYS A 534 -13.50 11.87 46.05
CA CYS A 534 -12.83 10.81 46.80
C CYS A 534 -12.42 11.26 48.20
N ARG A 535 -12.28 10.28 49.08
CA ARG A 535 -11.73 10.48 50.42
C ARG A 535 -10.76 9.37 50.76
N GLU A 536 -9.62 9.75 51.34
CA GLU A 536 -8.67 8.80 51.90
C GLU A 536 -9.31 7.96 53.01
N GLY A 537 -9.00 6.66 53.01
CA GLY A 537 -9.20 5.76 54.14
C GLY A 537 -7.88 5.42 54.84
N VAL A 538 -7.91 4.37 55.66
CA VAL A 538 -6.72 3.79 56.29
C VAL A 538 -6.68 2.27 56.06
N GLN A 539 -5.55 1.75 55.55
CA GLN A 539 -5.25 0.32 55.56
C GLN A 539 -4.55 -0.04 56.88
N ILE A 540 -4.83 -1.24 57.38
CA ILE A 540 -4.18 -1.80 58.57
C ILE A 540 -3.48 -3.10 58.16
N CYS A 541 -2.19 -3.23 58.46
CA CYS A 541 -1.44 -4.44 58.14
C CYS A 541 -1.94 -5.63 58.97
N THR A 542 -2.36 -6.69 58.28
CA THR A 542 -2.90 -7.93 58.86
C THR A 542 -1.83 -8.74 59.61
N SER A 543 -2.27 -9.74 60.38
CA SER A 543 -1.39 -10.71 61.04
C SER A 543 -0.57 -11.60 60.10
N GLN A 544 -0.71 -11.44 58.78
CA GLN A 544 0.02 -12.18 57.74
C GLN A 544 1.03 -11.30 56.96
N GLY A 545 1.22 -10.04 57.35
CA GLY A 545 2.18 -9.12 56.69
C GLY A 545 1.65 -8.46 55.41
N ARG A 546 0.33 -8.52 55.18
CA ARG A 546 -0.39 -7.92 54.04
C ARG A 546 -1.27 -6.77 54.51
N TRP A 547 -1.44 -5.72 53.72
CA TRP A 547 -2.40 -4.64 54.01
C TRP A 547 -3.85 -5.14 53.86
N ALA A 548 -4.73 -4.80 54.81
CA ALA A 548 -6.17 -5.04 54.68
C ALA A 548 -6.86 -3.98 53.80
N ASP A 549 -8.09 -4.26 53.36
CA ASP A 549 -8.97 -3.34 52.63
C ASP A 549 -8.94 -1.91 53.20
N CYS A 550 -8.88 -0.90 52.34
CA CYS A 550 -8.85 0.51 52.74
C CYS A 550 -10.16 0.92 53.42
N ARG A 551 -10.10 1.23 54.73
CA ARG A 551 -11.32 1.52 55.53
C ARG A 551 -11.58 3.01 55.63
N GLY A 552 -12.80 3.40 55.28
CA GLY A 552 -13.28 4.78 55.35
C GLY A 552 -13.18 5.55 54.05
N GLN A 553 -12.56 4.97 53.01
CA GLN A 553 -12.45 5.63 51.71
C GLN A 553 -13.82 5.84 51.04
N VAL A 554 -13.90 6.88 50.21
CA VAL A 554 -14.77 6.89 49.04
C VAL A 554 -13.88 6.49 47.87
N PRO A 555 -14.13 5.34 47.20
CA PRO A 555 -13.42 4.99 45.99
C PRO A 555 -13.90 5.84 44.81
N PRO A 556 -13.07 5.99 43.76
CA PRO A 556 -13.49 6.60 42.51
C PRO A 556 -14.60 5.81 41.82
N THR A 557 -15.36 6.48 40.97
CA THR A 557 -16.45 5.92 40.16
C THR A 557 -16.51 6.58 38.79
N ASP A 558 -16.92 5.82 37.77
CA ASP A 558 -17.09 6.24 36.37
C ASP A 558 -17.59 7.69 36.24
N GLU A 559 -16.90 8.51 35.42
CA GLU A 559 -17.20 9.94 35.30
C GLU A 559 -18.62 10.25 34.83
N LEU A 560 -19.12 11.40 35.27
CA LEU A 560 -20.46 11.91 35.01
C LEU A 560 -20.39 13.40 34.65
N CYS A 561 -21.17 13.82 33.66
CA CYS A 561 -21.30 15.23 33.30
C CYS A 561 -22.11 16.00 34.35
N ASP A 562 -21.52 16.27 35.52
CA ASP A 562 -22.13 16.99 36.64
C ASP A 562 -21.23 18.03 37.34
N ALA A 563 -20.06 18.34 36.73
CA ALA A 563 -19.03 19.25 37.22
C ALA A 563 -18.41 18.86 38.57
N LEU A 564 -18.40 17.56 38.86
CA LEU A 564 -17.60 16.95 39.91
C LEU A 564 -16.50 16.08 39.31
N ASP A 565 -15.50 15.82 40.14
CA ASP A 565 -14.38 14.93 39.88
C ASP A 565 -14.70 13.64 40.64
N ASN A 566 -15.29 12.70 39.91
CA ASN A 566 -15.92 11.46 40.38
C ASN A 566 -14.95 10.27 40.32
N ASP A 567 -14.04 10.25 39.34
CA ASP A 567 -13.00 9.22 39.19
C ASP A 567 -11.64 9.60 39.82
N CYS A 568 -11.52 10.85 40.27
CA CYS A 568 -10.49 11.33 41.19
C CYS A 568 -9.07 11.42 40.59
N ASP A 569 -8.95 11.54 39.27
CA ASP A 569 -7.69 11.81 38.56
C ASP A 569 -7.20 13.28 38.71
N GLY A 570 -8.13 14.22 38.97
CA GLY A 570 -7.87 15.66 39.14
C GLY A 570 -8.26 16.55 37.97
N LEU A 571 -8.89 15.99 36.94
CA LEU A 571 -9.69 16.68 35.95
C LEU A 571 -11.15 16.77 36.43
N THR A 572 -12.10 17.10 35.55
CA THR A 572 -13.54 17.25 35.87
C THR A 572 -14.32 17.16 34.56
N ASP A 573 -15.44 16.44 34.52
CA ASP A 573 -16.25 16.24 33.29
C ASP A 573 -15.42 15.68 32.09
N ASP A 574 -14.40 14.86 32.33
CA ASP A 574 -13.47 14.35 31.31
C ASP A 574 -14.07 13.21 30.43
N GLY A 575 -13.53 13.03 29.22
CA GLY A 575 -13.99 12.00 28.28
C GLY A 575 -15.32 12.31 27.55
N SER A 576 -15.95 11.26 27.01
CA SER A 576 -17.16 11.38 26.15
C SER A 576 -18.45 11.11 26.93
N LEU A 577 -18.77 12.00 27.88
CA LEU A 577 -19.84 11.80 28.87
C LEU A 577 -21.27 12.06 28.35
N CYS A 578 -21.42 12.61 27.14
CA CYS A 578 -22.71 13.06 26.58
C CYS A 578 -23.17 12.29 25.33
N PRO A 579 -24.48 12.29 25.00
CA PRO A 579 -25.00 11.63 23.81
C PRO A 579 -24.47 12.25 22.49
N PRO A 580 -24.42 11.49 21.38
CA PRO A 580 -23.91 11.99 20.10
C PRO A 580 -24.62 13.27 19.61
N GLY A 581 -23.87 14.38 19.57
CA GLY A 581 -24.37 15.71 19.18
C GLY A 581 -24.47 16.72 20.33
N GLU A 582 -24.13 16.33 21.56
CA GLU A 582 -24.01 17.20 22.73
C GLU A 582 -22.60 17.06 23.34
N GLU A 583 -22.00 18.16 23.79
CA GLU A 583 -20.71 18.19 24.50
C GLU A 583 -20.95 18.44 25.99
N CYS A 584 -20.14 17.88 26.88
CA CYS A 584 -20.24 18.19 28.31
C CYS A 584 -19.53 19.52 28.59
N LEU A 585 -20.28 20.52 29.07
CA LEU A 585 -19.71 21.82 29.41
C LEU A 585 -20.30 22.35 30.72
N CYS A 586 -19.50 22.25 31.78
CA CYS A 586 -19.82 22.71 33.13
C CYS A 586 -21.02 21.98 33.75
N GLY A 587 -20.98 20.63 33.78
CA GLY A 587 -22.00 19.79 34.43
C GLY A 587 -23.36 19.78 33.74
N GLU A 588 -23.42 20.08 32.44
CA GLU A 588 -24.60 19.92 31.62
C GLU A 588 -24.20 19.51 30.19
N CYS A 589 -24.84 18.47 29.64
CA CYS A 589 -24.75 18.17 28.21
C CYS A 589 -25.44 19.28 27.40
N VAL A 590 -24.73 19.88 26.46
CA VAL A 590 -25.21 21.01 25.67
C VAL A 590 -25.05 20.80 24.18
N GLY A 591 -26.10 21.13 23.42
CA GLY A 591 -26.08 21.13 21.96
C GLY A 591 -25.46 22.40 21.35
N PRO A 592 -25.05 22.37 20.07
CA PRO A 592 -24.40 23.48 19.39
C PRO A 592 -25.38 24.60 19.00
N CYS A 593 -24.88 25.84 18.90
CA CYS A 593 -25.67 27.00 18.49
C CYS A 593 -25.91 27.03 16.98
N ALA A 594 -27.15 27.23 16.55
CA ALA A 594 -27.44 27.57 15.16
C ALA A 594 -27.32 29.09 14.98
N SER A 595 -26.37 29.55 14.14
CA SER A 595 -26.17 30.98 13.82
C SER A 595 -25.96 31.91 15.04
N GLY A 596 -25.45 31.37 16.16
CA GLY A 596 -25.21 32.11 17.40
C GLY A 596 -26.43 32.27 18.33
N GLU A 597 -27.61 31.74 17.95
CA GLU A 597 -28.80 31.71 18.80
C GLU A 597 -29.07 30.29 19.33
N CYS A 598 -29.61 30.21 20.54
CA CYS A 598 -29.88 28.94 21.22
C CYS A 598 -31.38 28.59 21.18
N PRO A 599 -31.78 27.33 20.86
CA PRO A 599 -33.19 26.94 20.74
C PRO A 599 -34.03 27.14 22.01
N ALA A 600 -33.39 27.11 23.19
CA ALA A 600 -34.03 27.32 24.48
C ALA A 600 -33.75 28.74 25.01
N GLY A 601 -34.79 29.57 25.08
CA GLY A 601 -34.72 30.95 25.55
C GLY A 601 -34.32 31.07 27.03
N GLY A 602 -33.02 31.13 27.27
CA GLY A 602 -32.40 31.15 28.60
C GLY A 602 -30.91 30.79 28.55
N LYS A 603 -30.53 29.87 27.65
CA LYS A 603 -29.13 29.54 27.36
C LYS A 603 -28.51 30.57 26.40
N ARG A 604 -27.18 30.67 26.38
CA ARG A 604 -26.41 31.60 25.54
C ARG A 604 -25.35 30.85 24.75
N CYS A 605 -24.99 31.38 23.59
CA CYS A 605 -23.92 30.81 22.80
C CYS A 605 -22.55 31.27 23.35
N VAL A 606 -21.74 30.33 23.83
CA VAL A 606 -20.35 30.54 24.26
C VAL A 606 -19.50 29.49 23.56
N PHE A 607 -18.43 29.92 22.88
CA PHE A 607 -17.55 29.10 22.03
C PHE A 607 -18.22 28.20 20.97
N GLY A 608 -19.50 28.42 20.66
CA GLY A 608 -20.27 27.61 19.69
C GLY A 608 -21.32 26.70 20.33
N TRP A 609 -21.40 26.64 21.67
CA TRP A 609 -22.28 25.76 22.43
C TRP A 609 -23.29 26.53 23.29
N CYS A 610 -24.45 25.93 23.50
CA CYS A 610 -25.56 26.56 24.21
C CYS A 610 -25.51 26.29 25.73
N VAL A 611 -24.66 27.04 26.42
CA VAL A 611 -24.46 26.94 27.88
C VAL A 611 -25.50 27.71 28.69
N SER A 612 -25.79 27.19 29.89
CA SER A 612 -26.71 27.81 30.85
C SER A 612 -26.04 28.92 31.68
N ASP A 613 -24.74 28.80 31.97
CA ASP A 613 -23.94 29.83 32.65
C ASP A 613 -23.06 30.60 31.64
N PRO A 614 -23.15 31.94 31.53
CA PRO A 614 -22.30 32.74 30.64
C PRO A 614 -20.82 32.78 31.02
N CYS A 615 -20.41 32.20 32.15
CA CYS A 615 -19.02 32.07 32.57
C CYS A 615 -18.39 30.70 32.28
N CYS A 616 -19.14 29.74 31.74
CA CYS A 616 -18.60 28.42 31.39
C CYS A 616 -17.47 28.55 30.34
N GLY A 617 -16.30 27.94 30.62
CA GLY A 617 -15.11 28.01 29.78
C GLY A 617 -14.38 29.37 29.74
N VAL A 618 -14.81 30.38 30.50
CA VAL A 618 -14.23 31.74 30.43
C VAL A 618 -12.97 31.86 31.29
N ASN A 619 -11.82 31.50 30.70
CA ASN A 619 -10.51 31.68 31.31
C ASN A 619 -10.13 33.18 31.40
N CYS A 620 -10.31 33.76 32.58
CA CYS A 620 -10.01 35.16 32.87
C CYS A 620 -8.51 35.40 33.18
N PRO A 621 -7.93 36.55 32.76
CA PRO A 621 -6.57 36.94 33.12
C PRO A 621 -6.34 37.01 34.63
N ALA A 622 -5.10 36.74 35.07
CA ALA A 622 -4.73 36.65 36.47
C ALA A 622 -5.18 37.87 37.28
N GLY A 623 -5.94 37.62 38.35
CA GLY A 623 -6.53 38.66 39.21
C GLY A 623 -7.90 39.20 38.74
N THR A 624 -8.50 38.61 37.70
CA THR A 624 -9.91 38.79 37.35
C THR A 624 -10.68 37.46 37.41
N ALA A 625 -11.97 37.52 37.74
CA ALA A 625 -12.88 36.38 37.70
C ALA A 625 -14.11 36.72 36.83
N CYS A 626 -14.68 35.72 36.18
CA CYS A 626 -15.88 35.92 35.39
C CYS A 626 -17.10 36.19 36.28
N SER A 627 -17.94 37.17 35.92
CA SER A 627 -19.22 37.38 36.60
C SER A 627 -20.42 37.20 35.66
N ALA A 628 -21.33 36.31 36.07
CA ALA A 628 -22.63 36.14 35.41
C ALA A 628 -23.52 37.39 35.51
N GLN A 629 -23.29 38.28 36.50
CA GLN A 629 -24.01 39.55 36.59
C GLN A 629 -23.56 40.56 35.53
N SER A 630 -22.31 40.47 35.08
CA SER A 630 -21.76 41.17 33.91
C SER A 630 -21.73 40.30 32.66
N ASN A 631 -22.64 39.32 32.53
CA ASN A 631 -22.90 38.59 31.30
C ASN A 631 -21.64 37.89 30.70
N GLY A 632 -20.77 37.34 31.55
CA GLY A 632 -19.56 36.63 31.09
C GLY A 632 -18.29 37.50 31.03
N GLU A 633 -18.36 38.79 31.37
CA GLU A 633 -17.16 39.64 31.46
C GLU A 633 -16.29 39.26 32.67
N CYS A 634 -14.98 39.22 32.46
CA CYS A 634 -13.96 39.12 33.50
C CYS A 634 -13.83 40.45 34.27
N GLN A 635 -14.05 40.43 35.58
CA GLN A 635 -13.99 41.61 36.46
C GLN A 635 -13.10 41.32 37.69
N ASP A 636 -12.54 42.36 38.32
CA ASP A 636 -11.72 42.20 39.53
C ASP A 636 -12.59 41.69 40.71
N PRO A 637 -12.27 40.54 41.35
CA PRO A 637 -13.03 40.00 42.49
C PRO A 637 -13.14 40.97 43.68
N CYS A 638 -12.21 41.92 43.79
CA CYS A 638 -12.21 42.99 44.77
C CYS A 638 -13.27 44.07 44.49
N VAL A 639 -13.75 44.16 43.24
CA VAL A 639 -14.79 45.12 42.80
C VAL A 639 -16.18 44.47 42.78
N THR A 640 -16.28 43.18 42.41
CA THR A 640 -17.54 42.41 42.48
C THR A 640 -17.93 42.08 43.92
N GLY A 641 -17.00 42.18 44.88
CA GLY A 641 -17.22 41.89 46.30
C GLY A 641 -17.18 40.40 46.64
N GLN A 642 -16.66 39.56 45.75
CA GLN A 642 -16.53 38.11 45.97
C GLN A 642 -15.43 37.75 46.97
N ILE A 643 -14.47 38.65 47.22
CA ILE A 643 -13.41 38.47 48.22
C ILE A 643 -13.56 39.50 49.35
N SER A 644 -13.66 39.01 50.59
CA SER A 644 -13.65 39.83 51.81
C SER A 644 -12.38 39.57 52.63
N CYS A 645 -11.41 40.47 52.52
CA CYS A 645 -10.15 40.37 53.25
C CYS A 645 -10.29 40.69 54.77
N PRO A 646 -9.36 40.20 55.61
CA PRO A 646 -9.22 40.64 57.00
C PRO A 646 -9.07 42.18 57.12
N PRO A 647 -9.46 42.79 58.26
CA PRO A 647 -9.52 44.25 58.40
C PRO A 647 -8.17 45.00 58.39
N GLU A 648 -7.04 44.28 58.27
CA GLU A 648 -5.68 44.84 58.18
C GLU A 648 -5.00 44.50 56.83
N GLN A 649 -5.77 43.98 55.85
CA GLN A 649 -5.32 43.66 54.49
C GLN A 649 -6.21 44.33 53.43
N VAL A 650 -5.64 44.62 52.27
CA VAL A 650 -6.34 45.25 51.15
C VAL A 650 -6.44 44.26 49.99
N CYS A 651 -7.64 44.13 49.42
CA CYS A 651 -7.85 43.35 48.20
C CYS A 651 -7.30 44.11 46.99
N ARG A 652 -6.40 43.51 46.22
CA ARG A 652 -5.97 43.98 44.88
C ARG A 652 -5.85 42.78 43.95
N GLN A 653 -6.40 42.84 42.74
CA GLN A 653 -6.23 41.80 41.71
C GLN A 653 -6.52 40.39 42.25
N GLY A 654 -7.65 40.22 42.95
CA GLY A 654 -8.05 38.95 43.57
C GLY A 654 -7.24 38.47 44.78
N LEU A 655 -6.25 39.21 45.29
CA LEU A 655 -5.41 38.82 46.43
C LEU A 655 -5.56 39.78 47.62
N CYS A 656 -5.61 39.21 48.83
CA CYS A 656 -5.52 39.98 50.08
C CYS A 656 -4.05 40.20 50.45
N VAL A 657 -3.54 41.41 50.19
CA VAL A 657 -2.15 41.78 50.48
C VAL A 657 -2.04 42.67 51.72
N GLU A 658 -0.89 42.64 52.39
CA GLU A 658 -0.56 43.68 53.37
C GLU A 658 -0.39 45.02 52.66
N PRO A 659 -0.85 46.15 53.25
CA PRO A 659 -0.81 47.45 52.60
C PRO A 659 0.62 48.01 52.48
N ASP A 660 1.09 48.12 51.23
CA ASP A 660 2.36 48.78 50.85
C ASP A 660 2.28 50.32 50.92
N CYS A 661 3.38 51.01 50.61
CA CYS A 661 3.38 52.49 50.58
C CYS A 661 2.64 53.13 49.38
N TYR A 662 2.02 52.33 48.50
CA TYR A 662 1.04 52.80 47.52
C TYR A 662 -0.41 52.65 48.05
N ALA A 663 -0.62 52.11 49.26
CA ALA A 663 -1.93 52.00 49.90
C ALA A 663 -2.37 53.35 50.53
N PRO A 664 -3.65 53.75 50.37
CA PRO A 664 -4.16 55.00 50.95
C PRO A 664 -3.96 55.06 52.47
N GLY A 665 -3.25 56.09 52.95
CA GLY A 665 -2.92 56.24 54.37
C GLY A 665 -1.68 55.47 54.86
N HIS A 666 -0.92 54.81 53.98
CA HIS A 666 0.45 54.30 54.25
C HIS A 666 1.50 55.00 53.37
N GLU A 667 1.15 56.18 52.86
CA GLU A 667 2.01 57.11 52.11
C GLU A 667 3.35 57.38 52.84
N CYS A 668 4.44 57.47 52.08
CA CYS A 668 5.77 57.64 52.66
C CYS A 668 5.94 58.97 53.42
N PRO A 669 6.76 58.98 54.49
CA PRO A 669 7.16 60.21 55.18
C PRO A 669 7.76 61.26 54.24
N SER A 670 7.57 62.54 54.58
CA SER A 670 8.17 63.65 53.82
C SER A 670 9.69 63.54 53.79
N GLY A 671 10.27 63.45 52.58
CA GLY A 671 11.68 63.14 52.33
C GLY A 671 11.94 61.72 51.81
N GLU A 672 10.91 60.86 51.79
CA GLU A 672 10.96 59.49 51.25
C GLU A 672 9.96 59.32 50.11
N ARG A 673 10.33 58.51 49.10
CA ARG A 673 9.48 58.10 47.99
C ARG A 673 9.21 56.60 48.08
N CYS A 674 8.03 56.17 47.65
CA CYS A 674 7.72 54.75 47.52
C CYS A 674 8.42 54.21 46.26
N ALA A 675 9.14 53.08 46.39
CA ALA A 675 9.78 52.37 45.28
C ALA A 675 9.74 50.87 45.58
N ALA A 676 9.27 50.07 44.63
CA ALA A 676 9.05 48.61 44.81
C ALA A 676 8.25 48.27 46.10
N GLY A 677 7.28 49.12 46.47
CA GLY A 677 6.43 48.95 47.65
C GLY A 677 7.06 49.32 49.00
N VAL A 678 8.30 49.80 49.03
CA VAL A 678 9.02 50.23 50.25
C VAL A 678 9.36 51.72 50.18
N CYS A 679 9.26 52.43 51.31
CA CYS A 679 9.72 53.82 51.40
C CYS A 679 11.25 53.89 51.43
N VAL A 680 11.82 54.66 50.51
CA VAL A 680 13.26 54.93 50.41
C VAL A 680 13.49 56.43 50.39
N ALA A 681 14.58 56.91 51.01
CA ALA A 681 14.94 58.33 50.99
C ALA A 681 15.06 58.83 49.54
N ASP A 682 14.35 59.91 49.19
CA ASP A 682 14.38 60.48 47.85
C ASP A 682 15.59 61.42 47.72
N PRO A 683 16.57 61.11 46.85
CA PRO A 683 17.75 61.96 46.65
C PRO A 683 17.44 63.38 46.13
N CYS A 684 16.22 63.60 45.62
CA CYS A 684 15.80 64.85 44.98
C CYS A 684 14.80 65.69 45.80
N ALA A 685 14.35 65.22 46.97
CA ALA A 685 13.30 65.90 47.75
C ALA A 685 13.63 67.35 48.18
N ASP A 686 14.92 67.66 48.37
CA ASP A 686 15.42 68.99 48.78
C ASP A 686 16.10 69.77 47.64
N ILE A 687 15.92 69.38 46.37
CA ILE A 687 16.70 69.90 45.22
C ILE A 687 15.82 70.62 44.18
N ASP A 688 15.65 71.93 44.37
CA ASP A 688 15.11 72.84 43.36
C ASP A 688 16.10 73.00 42.18
N CYS A 689 15.79 72.40 41.03
CA CYS A 689 16.58 72.56 39.80
C CYS A 689 16.23 73.86 39.04
N PRO A 690 17.17 74.40 38.23
CA PRO A 690 16.88 75.50 37.31
C PRO A 690 15.76 75.15 36.31
N PRO A 691 15.06 76.15 35.73
CA PRO A 691 14.14 75.90 34.62
C PRO A 691 14.87 75.20 33.45
N GLU A 692 14.14 74.32 32.76
CA GLU A 692 14.66 73.42 31.71
C GLU A 692 15.64 72.31 32.20
N GLN A 693 15.78 72.15 33.53
CA GLN A 693 16.49 71.02 34.15
C GLN A 693 15.57 70.22 35.09
N TYR A 694 15.91 68.94 35.32
CA TYR A 694 15.21 68.03 36.24
C TYR A 694 16.20 67.35 37.18
N CYS A 695 15.76 66.95 38.38
CA CYS A 695 16.62 66.21 39.31
C CYS A 695 16.56 64.70 39.02
N ARG A 696 17.74 64.05 39.01
CA ARG A 696 17.91 62.60 38.96
C ARG A 696 19.09 62.22 39.85
N GLU A 697 18.91 61.26 40.76
CA GLU A 697 19.98 60.76 41.66
C GLU A 697 20.65 61.86 42.51
N GLY A 698 19.93 62.94 42.83
CA GLY A 698 20.45 64.07 43.59
C GLY A 698 21.23 65.11 42.76
N VAL A 699 21.12 65.07 41.43
CA VAL A 699 21.82 65.99 40.51
C VAL A 699 20.84 66.55 39.47
N CYS A 700 20.88 67.87 39.23
CA CYS A 700 20.15 68.50 38.14
C CYS A 700 20.78 68.18 36.78
N ARG A 701 19.96 67.72 35.83
CA ARG A 701 20.34 67.36 34.47
C ARG A 701 19.48 68.12 33.46
N GLU A 702 20.06 68.46 32.31
CA GLU A 702 19.33 69.05 31.18
C GLU A 702 18.50 67.99 30.44
N VAL A 703 17.41 68.41 29.80
CA VAL A 703 16.54 67.54 28.97
C VAL A 703 17.33 67.01 27.78
N ALA A 704 17.35 65.69 27.59
CA ALA A 704 18.17 65.02 26.59
C ALA A 704 17.53 65.01 25.18
N CYS A 705 18.34 64.74 24.16
CA CYS A 705 17.91 64.46 22.78
C CYS A 705 16.93 65.48 22.13
N SER A 706 17.10 66.79 22.38
CA SER A 706 16.13 67.78 21.86
C SER A 706 16.11 67.94 20.33
N HIS A 707 17.12 67.45 19.61
CA HIS A 707 17.22 67.47 18.14
C HIS A 707 18.07 66.28 17.64
N CYS A 708 17.46 65.11 17.42
CA CYS A 708 18.09 64.01 16.66
C CYS A 708 17.83 64.18 15.14
N ALA A 709 18.63 63.55 14.28
CA ALA A 709 18.40 63.59 12.83
C ALA A 709 17.30 62.61 12.39
N ALA A 710 16.70 62.85 11.22
CA ALA A 710 15.70 61.94 10.67
C ALA A 710 16.33 60.56 10.37
N GLY A 711 15.82 59.51 11.03
CA GLY A 711 16.40 58.16 11.03
C GLY A 711 17.27 57.84 12.27
N GLU A 712 17.36 58.76 13.23
CA GLU A 712 17.94 58.52 14.56
C GLU A 712 16.84 58.50 15.63
N THR A 713 17.04 57.68 16.66
CA THR A 713 16.23 57.62 17.88
C THR A 713 17.07 58.00 19.10
N CYS A 714 16.42 58.41 20.19
CA CYS A 714 17.09 58.70 21.45
C CYS A 714 17.20 57.44 22.31
N GLN A 715 18.43 57.00 22.59
CA GLN A 715 18.73 55.90 23.51
C GLN A 715 19.81 56.36 24.51
N ASP A 716 19.61 56.11 25.81
CA ASP A 716 20.49 56.57 26.90
C ASP A 716 20.87 58.07 26.87
N GLY A 717 19.97 58.91 26.33
CA GLY A 717 20.18 60.35 26.18
C GLY A 717 21.12 60.74 25.03
N GLN A 718 21.43 59.84 24.10
CA GLN A 718 22.18 60.09 22.86
C GLN A 718 21.33 59.75 21.63
N CYS A 719 21.54 60.48 20.54
CA CYS A 719 20.95 60.15 19.24
C CYS A 719 21.75 59.02 18.59
N VAL A 720 21.08 57.93 18.25
CA VAL A 720 21.65 56.74 17.58
C VAL A 720 20.79 56.36 16.38
N ALA A 721 21.39 55.84 15.31
CA ALA A 721 20.62 55.42 14.13
C ALA A 721 19.63 54.30 14.49
N ASP A 722 18.36 54.45 14.09
CA ASP A 722 17.31 53.47 14.36
C ASP A 722 17.32 52.33 13.32
N PRO A 723 17.64 51.08 13.70
CA PRO A 723 17.68 49.96 12.77
C PRO A 723 16.29 49.49 12.30
N CYS A 724 15.20 49.98 12.93
CA CYS A 724 13.82 49.66 12.59
C CYS A 724 13.13 50.76 11.76
N ALA A 725 13.81 51.87 11.44
CA ALA A 725 13.25 52.98 10.68
C ALA A 725 12.77 52.55 9.28
N GLY A 726 11.45 52.42 9.11
CA GLY A 726 10.80 52.01 7.86
C GLY A 726 10.39 50.53 7.78
N VAL A 727 10.61 49.73 8.82
CA VAL A 727 10.18 48.32 8.89
C VAL A 727 8.72 48.24 9.36
N VAL A 728 7.85 47.59 8.57
CA VAL A 728 6.42 47.41 8.89
C VAL A 728 6.12 45.93 9.13
N CYS A 729 5.86 45.56 10.38
CA CYS A 729 5.62 44.18 10.78
C CYS A 729 4.13 43.81 10.78
N PRO A 730 3.71 42.73 10.10
CA PRO A 730 2.33 42.25 10.15
C PRO A 730 2.02 41.45 11.42
N ASN A 731 0.72 41.33 11.76
CA ASN A 731 0.16 40.45 12.78
C ASN A 731 0.81 40.54 14.17
N GLY A 732 0.76 41.73 14.79
CA GLY A 732 1.07 41.93 16.21
C GLY A 732 2.55 41.78 16.60
N ARG A 733 3.45 41.64 15.63
CA ARG A 733 4.90 41.51 15.83
C ARG A 733 5.59 42.87 15.94
N SER A 734 6.62 42.95 16.78
CA SER A 734 7.44 44.14 16.97
C SER A 734 8.75 44.04 16.18
N CYS A 735 9.27 45.17 15.70
CA CYS A 735 10.59 45.21 15.07
C CYS A 735 11.68 45.20 16.14
N GLN A 736 12.65 44.29 16.00
CA GLN A 736 13.84 44.21 16.84
C GLN A 736 15.07 44.06 15.93
N ASN A 737 16.03 44.98 16.05
CA ASN A 737 17.28 44.99 15.25
C ASN A 737 17.07 44.95 13.71
N GLY A 738 15.90 45.39 13.23
CA GLY A 738 15.53 45.39 11.80
C GLY A 738 14.68 44.21 11.34
N GLU A 739 14.38 43.24 12.21
CA GLU A 739 13.57 42.05 11.89
C GLU A 739 12.27 41.97 12.73
N CYS A 740 11.23 41.31 12.22
CA CYS A 740 9.90 41.24 12.86
C CYS A 740 9.74 40.04 13.80
N ALA A 741 10.03 40.25 15.08
CA ALA A 741 9.95 39.26 16.14
C ALA A 741 8.57 39.24 16.84
N ALA A 742 8.28 38.15 17.57
CA ALA A 742 7.21 38.19 18.57
C ALA A 742 7.64 39.09 19.74
N ASP A 743 6.71 39.81 20.36
CA ASP A 743 7.01 40.68 21.49
C ASP A 743 7.30 39.84 22.76
N PRO A 744 8.53 39.85 23.31
CA PRO A 744 8.87 39.07 24.49
C PRO A 744 8.14 39.55 25.77
N CYS A 745 7.52 40.73 25.75
CA CYS A 745 6.69 41.23 26.84
C CYS A 745 5.20 40.88 26.69
N GLN A 746 4.78 40.20 25.61
CA GLN A 746 3.38 39.82 25.41
C GLN A 746 2.92 38.82 26.48
N GLY A 747 2.07 39.28 27.41
CA GLY A 747 1.56 38.51 28.54
C GLY A 747 2.30 38.73 29.87
N VAL A 748 3.39 39.50 29.89
CA VAL A 748 4.17 39.79 31.11
C VAL A 748 3.58 40.99 31.85
N TYR A 749 2.83 40.73 32.92
CA TYR A 749 2.28 41.76 33.81
C TYR A 749 3.25 42.09 34.96
N CYS A 750 3.76 43.32 34.97
CA CYS A 750 4.66 43.81 36.02
C CYS A 750 3.91 44.62 37.10
N PRO A 751 4.37 44.57 38.37
CA PRO A 751 3.78 45.33 39.46
C PRO A 751 4.00 46.84 39.31
N ARG A 752 3.24 47.63 40.07
CA ARG A 752 3.30 49.10 40.01
C ARG A 752 4.67 49.61 40.50
N GLY A 753 5.38 50.33 39.63
CA GLY A 753 6.79 50.73 39.83
C GLY A 753 7.76 49.95 38.94
N GLU A 754 7.29 48.91 38.25
CA GLU A 754 8.08 48.11 37.30
C GLU A 754 7.45 48.14 35.89
N ARG A 755 8.29 47.90 34.88
CA ARG A 755 7.92 47.76 33.46
C ARG A 755 8.50 46.46 32.91
N CYS A 756 7.89 45.92 31.86
CA CYS A 756 8.51 44.80 31.14
C CYS A 756 9.57 45.30 30.16
N GLU A 757 10.75 44.69 30.18
CA GLU A 757 11.83 44.92 29.24
C GLU A 757 12.48 43.57 28.91
N ASN A 758 12.52 43.20 27.62
CA ASN A 758 13.00 41.89 27.15
C ASN A 758 12.35 40.66 27.85
N GLY A 759 11.07 40.76 28.20
CA GLY A 759 10.31 39.69 28.86
C GLY A 759 10.55 39.54 30.36
N GLN A 760 11.28 40.48 30.99
CA GLN A 760 11.47 40.51 32.44
C GLN A 760 10.93 41.83 33.02
N CYS A 761 10.38 41.77 34.24
CA CYS A 761 10.01 42.97 34.97
C CYS A 761 11.26 43.63 35.57
N VAL A 762 11.43 44.92 35.28
CA VAL A 762 12.51 45.77 35.77
C VAL A 762 11.91 47.03 36.38
N ALA A 763 12.52 47.54 37.46
CA ALA A 763 12.10 48.80 38.07
C ALA A 763 12.10 49.92 37.02
N ASP A 764 10.99 50.64 36.87
CA ASP A 764 10.89 51.69 35.86
C ASP A 764 11.80 52.85 36.24
N ALA A 765 12.83 53.08 35.40
CA ALA A 765 13.80 54.15 35.59
C ALA A 765 13.15 55.55 35.64
N CYS A 766 11.89 55.69 35.20
CA CYS A 766 11.10 56.91 35.31
C CYS A 766 10.34 57.08 36.64
N GLU A 767 10.32 56.10 37.55
CA GLU A 767 9.63 56.26 38.84
C GLU A 767 10.25 57.39 39.69
N GLY A 768 9.44 58.39 40.01
CA GLY A 768 9.83 59.61 40.72
C GLY A 768 10.63 60.63 39.89
N VAL A 769 10.73 60.48 38.57
CA VAL A 769 11.37 61.48 37.68
C VAL A 769 10.34 62.53 37.25
N VAL A 770 10.38 63.72 37.86
CA VAL A 770 9.50 64.84 37.50
C VAL A 770 10.13 65.67 36.38
N CYS A 771 9.63 65.50 35.17
CA CYS A 771 10.08 66.30 34.02
C CYS A 771 9.48 67.72 34.01
N PRO A 772 10.20 68.71 33.45
CA PRO A 772 9.63 70.03 33.19
C PRO A 772 8.49 69.94 32.16
N ALA A 773 7.72 71.02 32.03
CA ALA A 773 6.70 71.14 31.00
C ALA A 773 7.26 70.84 29.60
N ASP A 774 6.42 70.21 28.77
CA ASP A 774 6.72 69.81 27.39
C ASP A 774 7.86 68.77 27.23
N ALA A 775 8.30 68.15 28.33
CA ALA A 775 9.13 66.96 28.34
C ALA A 775 8.41 65.72 28.90
N VAL A 776 8.81 64.53 28.46
CA VAL A 776 8.33 63.22 28.93
C VAL A 776 9.50 62.37 29.38
N CYS A 777 9.32 61.51 30.38
CA CYS A 777 10.37 60.58 30.78
C CYS A 777 10.39 59.34 29.88
N ARG A 778 11.58 58.94 29.42
CA ARG A 778 11.87 57.65 28.78
C ARG A 778 13.21 57.16 29.33
N ASP A 779 13.29 55.90 29.74
CA ASP A 779 14.52 55.26 30.28
C ASP A 779 15.18 56.03 31.45
N GLY A 780 14.36 56.71 32.24
CA GLY A 780 14.79 57.55 33.36
C GLY A 780 15.42 58.88 32.97
N PHE A 781 15.34 59.28 31.70
CA PHE A 781 15.73 60.59 31.21
C PHE A 781 14.50 61.37 30.75
N CYS A 782 14.42 62.66 31.11
CA CYS A 782 13.47 63.56 30.47
C CYS A 782 13.97 63.89 29.06
N ILE A 783 13.14 63.61 28.06
CA ILE A 783 13.31 63.96 26.65
C ILE A 783 12.22 64.96 26.25
N GLN A 784 12.49 65.82 25.26
CA GLN A 784 11.44 66.70 24.71
C GLN A 784 10.30 65.87 24.11
N LYS A 785 9.07 66.32 24.31
CA LYS A 785 7.90 65.70 23.71
C LYS A 785 7.79 66.16 22.25
N GLU A 786 8.26 65.34 21.31
CA GLU A 786 8.14 65.61 19.88
C GLU A 786 6.67 65.83 19.50
N GLU A 787 6.34 67.06 19.11
CA GLU A 787 5.07 67.33 18.44
C GLU A 787 5.11 66.67 17.06
N PRO A 788 4.10 65.87 16.66
CA PRO A 788 4.07 65.31 15.32
C PRO A 788 4.03 66.47 14.32
N GLN A 789 4.99 66.52 13.40
CA GLN A 789 5.04 67.57 12.39
C GLN A 789 3.72 67.57 11.60
N PRO A 790 3.05 68.72 11.44
CA PRO A 790 1.85 68.79 10.61
C PRO A 790 2.26 68.67 9.15
N ASP A 791 2.07 67.48 8.56
CA ASP A 791 2.17 67.30 7.12
C ASP A 791 1.27 68.32 6.41
N ALA A 792 1.90 69.21 5.63
CA ALA A 792 1.25 70.38 5.08
C ALA A 792 0.28 69.97 3.96
N GLY A 793 -1.01 69.85 4.31
CA GLY A 793 -2.04 69.37 3.40
C GLY A 793 -2.29 70.25 2.16
N VAL A 794 -2.79 69.60 1.11
CA VAL A 794 -3.41 70.23 -0.06
C VAL A 794 -4.72 69.52 -0.40
N ASP A 795 -5.79 70.29 -0.57
CA ASP A 795 -7.15 69.77 -0.76
C ASP A 795 -7.43 69.24 -2.18
N ALA A 796 -8.07 68.07 -2.22
CA ALA A 796 -9.19 67.73 -3.13
C ALA A 796 -9.09 67.96 -4.67
N GLY A 797 -8.16 67.27 -5.35
CA GLY A 797 -8.35 66.75 -6.72
C GLY A 797 -8.62 67.77 -7.87
N PRO A 798 -9.23 67.34 -9.00
CA PRO A 798 -9.53 65.98 -9.48
C PRO A 798 -8.66 65.59 -10.71
N ASP A 799 -9.11 64.59 -11.47
CA ASP A 799 -8.71 64.24 -12.85
C ASP A 799 -7.26 63.77 -13.17
N GLY A 800 -7.16 62.57 -13.77
CA GLY A 800 -6.53 62.41 -15.10
C GLY A 800 -5.00 62.29 -15.26
N PHE A 801 -4.57 61.12 -15.74
CA PHE A 801 -3.49 60.88 -16.72
C PHE A 801 -2.03 61.28 -16.42
N ASP A 802 -1.22 60.26 -16.06
CA ASP A 802 -0.24 59.59 -16.96
C ASP A 802 1.00 60.36 -17.53
N ALA A 803 2.03 59.56 -17.90
CA ALA A 803 3.41 59.87 -18.35
C ALA A 803 4.46 60.08 -17.23
N GLY A 804 5.67 59.52 -17.28
CA GLY A 804 6.30 58.59 -18.25
C GLY A 804 7.50 57.84 -17.63
N ALA A 805 7.99 56.72 -18.19
CA ALA A 805 9.06 56.65 -19.22
C ALA A 805 10.44 57.15 -18.70
N ASP A 806 11.58 56.46 -18.84
CA ASP A 806 12.09 55.46 -19.81
C ASP A 806 13.10 54.51 -19.12
N ALA A 807 13.62 53.37 -19.64
CA ALA A 807 13.33 52.42 -20.74
C ALA A 807 14.31 51.22 -20.54
N GLY A 808 14.22 50.02 -21.14
CA GLY A 808 13.34 49.34 -22.10
C GLY A 808 13.87 47.88 -22.26
N ALA A 809 13.38 46.99 -23.14
CA ALA A 809 12.32 47.05 -24.16
C ALA A 809 11.84 45.61 -24.54
N ASP A 810 10.95 45.55 -25.54
CA ASP A 810 10.54 44.39 -26.38
C ASP A 810 9.34 43.49 -25.95
N ALA A 811 8.38 43.48 -26.88
CA ALA A 811 7.14 42.72 -27.12
C ALA A 811 6.82 41.38 -26.41
N GLY A 812 5.53 41.02 -26.22
CA GLY A 812 4.32 41.80 -26.51
C GLY A 812 2.96 41.07 -26.49
N ALA A 813 2.00 41.69 -25.79
CA ALA A 813 0.55 41.81 -26.06
C ALA A 813 -0.36 40.58 -26.28
N ASP A 814 -1.34 40.39 -25.37
CA ASP A 814 -2.74 40.09 -25.71
C ASP A 814 -3.72 40.54 -24.57
N ALA A 815 -4.86 41.18 -24.89
CA ALA A 815 -5.93 41.55 -23.91
C ALA A 815 -7.18 42.26 -24.54
N GLY A 816 -8.30 41.54 -24.71
CA GLY A 816 -9.67 42.10 -24.90
C GLY A 816 -9.95 42.87 -26.21
N LYS A 817 -11.15 43.43 -26.50
CA LYS A 817 -12.53 43.38 -25.95
C LYS A 817 -13.44 44.16 -26.95
N ASP A 818 -14.79 44.18 -26.96
CA ASP A 818 -15.89 43.64 -26.13
C ASP A 818 -17.21 43.62 -26.98
N GLY A 819 -18.28 42.92 -26.53
CA GLY A 819 -19.67 43.19 -26.99
C GLY A 819 -20.56 41.96 -27.30
N GLY A 820 -21.84 41.90 -26.91
CA GLY A 820 -22.67 42.85 -26.15
C GLY A 820 -23.98 42.20 -25.66
N ALA A 821 -24.76 42.90 -24.83
CA ALA A 821 -25.92 42.35 -24.10
C ALA A 821 -27.24 43.07 -24.45
N ASP A 822 -28.39 42.43 -24.14
CA ASP A 822 -29.67 43.12 -23.80
C ASP A 822 -30.76 42.16 -23.27
N GLY A 823 -31.57 42.60 -22.29
CA GLY A 823 -32.94 42.11 -22.01
C GLY A 823 -33.17 40.94 -21.02
N GLY A 824 -33.70 41.24 -19.82
CA GLY A 824 -34.46 40.30 -18.95
C GLY A 824 -35.98 40.55 -19.03
N PRO A 825 -36.81 40.38 -17.97
CA PRO A 825 -36.57 39.75 -16.65
C PRO A 825 -37.76 38.87 -16.12
N ALA A 826 -37.71 38.44 -14.84
CA ALA A 826 -38.87 38.21 -13.93
C ALA A 826 -39.83 37.01 -14.20
N ASP A 827 -40.60 36.43 -13.25
CA ASP A 827 -40.64 36.55 -11.77
C ASP A 827 -41.38 35.35 -11.10
N ALA A 828 -41.18 35.18 -9.77
CA ALA A 828 -42.02 34.44 -8.78
C ALA A 828 -42.32 32.91 -8.96
N GLY A 829 -42.64 32.13 -7.91
CA GLY A 829 -42.58 32.39 -6.45
C GLY A 829 -43.77 31.81 -5.63
N GLY A 830 -43.50 30.91 -4.66
CA GLY A 830 -44.47 30.34 -3.68
C GLY A 830 -45.48 29.32 -4.27
N ASP A 831 -46.33 28.58 -3.53
CA ASP A 831 -46.49 28.31 -2.07
C ASP A 831 -47.52 27.12 -1.92
N GLY A 832 -47.83 26.46 -0.79
CA GLY A 832 -47.40 26.59 0.61
C GLY A 832 -48.23 25.72 1.59
N GLY A 833 -47.96 24.40 1.71
CA GLY A 833 -48.62 23.50 2.68
C GLY A 833 -50.07 23.08 2.37
N THR A 834 -50.76 22.19 3.11
CA THR A 834 -50.41 21.34 4.27
C THR A 834 -51.33 20.09 4.30
N GLY A 835 -50.94 18.98 4.95
CA GLY A 835 -51.89 17.91 5.32
C GLY A 835 -51.25 16.55 5.65
N GLU A 836 -51.37 16.11 6.91
CA GLU A 836 -50.94 14.79 7.38
C GLU A 836 -51.98 13.69 7.05
N GLY A 837 -51.55 12.41 6.98
CA GLY A 837 -52.46 11.27 6.87
C GLY A 837 -51.77 9.93 6.64
N GLU A 838 -51.89 9.00 7.59
CA GLU A 838 -51.30 7.66 7.50
C GLU A 838 -52.04 6.70 6.55
N SER A 839 -51.32 5.63 6.17
CA SER A 839 -51.83 4.34 5.67
C SER A 839 -52.40 4.27 4.24
N GLY A 840 -52.22 3.10 3.61
CA GLY A 840 -52.95 2.73 2.37
C GLY A 840 -52.10 1.96 1.36
N CYS A 841 -52.40 0.68 1.14
CA CYS A 841 -51.72 -0.12 0.12
C CYS A 841 -52.23 0.17 -1.30
N GLY A 842 -51.30 0.39 -2.23
CA GLY A 842 -51.19 -0.48 -3.41
C GLY A 842 -51.67 0.04 -4.76
N CYS A 843 -50.81 -0.13 -5.78
CA CYS A 843 -51.17 0.02 -7.18
C CYS A 843 -51.39 -1.34 -7.86
N ARG A 844 -52.64 -1.58 -8.26
CA ARG A 844 -53.07 -2.51 -9.32
C ARG A 844 -53.25 -1.69 -10.62
N SER A 845 -53.26 -2.23 -11.84
CA SER A 845 -53.17 -3.62 -12.31
C SER A 845 -53.05 -3.68 -13.84
N SER A 846 -52.49 -4.76 -14.39
CA SER A 846 -52.95 -5.45 -15.62
C SER A 846 -52.26 -6.83 -15.74
N GLY A 847 -52.86 -7.91 -16.26
CA GLY A 847 -54.28 -8.11 -16.60
C GLY A 847 -54.51 -9.19 -17.68
N SER A 848 -55.26 -10.26 -17.34
CA SER A 848 -55.80 -11.36 -18.20
C SER A 848 -55.05 -12.70 -18.20
N GLY A 849 -55.78 -13.81 -18.46
CA GLY A 849 -55.19 -15.13 -18.79
C GLY A 849 -55.67 -16.36 -18.00
N ALA A 850 -56.97 -16.53 -17.72
CA ALA A 850 -57.48 -17.69 -16.96
C ALA A 850 -58.23 -18.72 -17.82
N ALA A 851 -57.85 -20.00 -17.69
CA ALA A 851 -58.68 -21.17 -18.00
C ALA A 851 -58.20 -22.37 -17.17
N SER A 852 -59.10 -23.17 -16.60
CA SER A 852 -58.75 -24.21 -15.61
C SER A 852 -59.55 -25.50 -15.78
N GLY A 853 -58.92 -26.63 -15.45
CA GLY A 853 -59.59 -27.90 -15.20
C GLY A 853 -58.91 -29.12 -15.85
N LEU A 854 -59.00 -30.33 -15.28
CA LEU A 854 -59.58 -30.68 -13.97
C LEU A 854 -59.22 -32.14 -13.60
N ALA A 855 -58.67 -32.41 -12.40
CA ALA A 855 -58.98 -33.58 -11.56
C ALA A 855 -58.12 -33.69 -10.27
N LEU A 856 -58.79 -33.65 -9.09
CA LEU A 856 -58.64 -34.53 -7.89
C LEU A 856 -57.22 -34.83 -7.31
N LEU A 857 -56.91 -34.83 -6.00
CA LEU A 857 -57.55 -34.55 -4.69
C LEU A 857 -56.40 -34.43 -3.62
N GLY A 858 -56.57 -33.99 -2.36
CA GLY A 858 -57.77 -33.48 -1.69
C GLY A 858 -57.70 -33.31 -0.15
N LEU A 859 -57.05 -32.22 0.33
CA LEU A 859 -57.52 -31.34 1.44
C LEU A 859 -57.44 -31.72 2.96
N LEU A 860 -56.97 -30.71 3.75
CA LEU A 860 -57.41 -30.21 5.09
C LEU A 860 -56.84 -30.72 6.46
N ALA A 861 -56.03 -29.84 7.07
CA ALA A 861 -56.33 -29.04 8.29
C ALA A 861 -55.81 -29.36 9.73
N TRP A 862 -55.19 -28.31 10.31
CA TRP A 862 -55.21 -27.83 11.72
C TRP A 862 -54.22 -28.37 12.82
N PRO A 863 -53.92 -27.57 13.89
CA PRO A 863 -52.66 -27.68 14.65
C PRO A 863 -52.73 -27.97 16.17
N ARG A 864 -51.56 -28.30 16.75
CA ARG A 864 -51.12 -28.19 18.17
C ARG A 864 -52.05 -28.75 19.29
N ARG A 865 -51.73 -29.97 19.79
CA ARG A 865 -51.13 -30.18 21.13
C ARG A 865 -50.73 -31.66 21.44
N ARG A 866 -49.52 -31.81 21.99
CA ARG A 866 -48.93 -32.94 22.78
C ARG A 866 -49.02 -34.40 22.28
N GLN A 867 -47.84 -35.02 22.25
CA GLN A 867 -47.52 -36.47 22.34
C GLN A 867 -47.98 -37.36 21.17
N ASN A 868 -46.99 -37.84 20.40
CA ASN A 868 -47.21 -38.55 19.14
C ASN A 868 -47.13 -40.08 19.29
N HIS A 869 -48.04 -40.80 18.63
CA HIS A 869 -47.89 -42.23 18.34
C HIS A 869 -48.16 -42.52 16.85
N ARG A 870 -47.28 -43.37 16.28
CA ARG A 870 -47.45 -44.44 15.26
C ARG A 870 -48.83 -44.64 14.57
N PRO A 871 -48.88 -45.31 13.38
CA PRO A 871 -47.78 -45.70 12.44
C PRO A 871 -48.12 -45.63 10.92
N ALA A 872 -47.11 -45.95 10.07
CA ALA A 872 -47.20 -46.74 8.83
C ALA A 872 -48.05 -46.27 7.61
N ALA A 873 -47.66 -46.51 6.35
CA ALA A 873 -46.37 -46.97 5.81
C ALA A 873 -46.27 -46.82 4.27
N ARG A 874 -45.04 -46.52 3.80
CA ARG A 874 -44.41 -46.88 2.52
C ARG A 874 -44.97 -46.33 1.18
N PRO A 875 -44.10 -46.16 0.16
CA PRO A 875 -42.62 -46.15 0.23
C PRO A 875 -42.09 -45.02 1.12
#